data_AF-A0A9P8W507-F1
#
_entry.id   AF-A0A9P8W507-F1
#
_cell.length_a   1.000
_cell.length_b   1.000
_cell.length_c   1.000
_cell.angle_alpha   90.00
_cell.angle_beta   90.00
_cell.angle_gamma   90.00
#
_symmetry.space_group_name_H-M   'P 1'
#
loop_
_entity.id
_entity.type
_entity.pdbx_description
1 polymer ?
#
loop_
_entity_poly.entity_id
_entity_poly.type
_entity_poly.pdbx_seq_one_letter_code
_entity_poly.pdbx_strand_id
1 'polypeptide(L)'
;MSQDDSQESQDSTMTVMQEDRHEVLYFAYGSNLSTEQMRQRCPSSTPVGLAYLRGWRWFINGRGYANVAQLGDSDDEVEGKGKGKGKGKAKEEREEGVYGLLYLLPPQDEERLDGYEGVPWAYQKFQVDVKWARKNSSDEEEEEEDAYEDEDEEPLRALIYVDGERVEEGPPREEYVDRMEKGIEDGVENWGLDEEYADKLSSSSSSSSSSSSSPITHRHSSSRSFPAIFARGGTSNGLVIDRRSLPPESEWHTVLPSAMGSPDPYGRQLDGMGSGISSTSKIVILGPPATRDDVDVDFTFVQAGIRDAVLDMAGNCGNMSSLVGPMAFDTGMAKNAPVEVDEQGDNWATVRFLNTNTNKLMLSRFKVAGEPLRYCHEGDYVMDGVPGTASQITMSFVDPAGAKTGKALPTGNPVDELQLPDGSTVRASLVDVGNPGVFVSTESLGLGDHMALTPAVVEADAALKARLEAIRRAGASRMGLDPQTESVPKIVLLFPSSGSADIDIRCLALSMGQAHKAVPLTLALCLGAASQLPGTIAADLIAGEAKSTVTIGHPSGTVDIGTVIKDGKIESAQLLRTAKVLMTGDVRESQYSSHCTVSCPVPNSDSHPHAALAHPYYPLNLHMPGFVPNETPVVQLLPVFSIVIGSVVGIALRLSFTSKLALRPIDHFAAAWFAMCKLAPNATCIVETITTLAWGPLSLLTVRGIVFNARSRHVTQVIVCVAHLYGVALYYLTNWVEGRLYGVVYSRPEFLYYWVYYVGFNAPWVVVPAVLLWDSWGQIDKAFSVLEEKDKREKKDP
;
A
#
# COMPACT_ATOMS: atom_id res chain seq x y z
N MET A 1 43.96 10.01 44.53
CA MET A 1 43.41 11.37 44.77
C MET A 1 43.35 12.02 43.40
N SER A 2 42.24 12.27 42.71
CA SER A 2 40.77 12.22 42.91
C SER A 2 40.18 12.37 41.47
N GLN A 3 39.28 11.51 40.97
CA GLN A 3 37.79 11.73 40.82
C GLN A 3 37.40 13.16 40.37
N ASP A 4 36.53 13.43 39.38
CA ASP A 4 35.42 12.69 38.73
C ASP A 4 35.09 13.22 37.31
N ASP A 5 34.32 12.40 36.57
CA ASP A 5 33.49 12.47 35.33
C ASP A 5 32.94 13.86 34.84
N SER A 6 32.48 14.12 33.60
CA SER A 6 31.64 13.34 32.66
C SER A 6 31.63 13.89 31.18
N GLN A 7 31.05 13.08 30.29
CA GLN A 7 30.86 13.06 28.81
C GLN A 7 30.54 14.36 28.02
N GLU A 8 31.02 14.41 26.75
CA GLU A 8 30.17 14.58 25.54
C GLU A 8 30.90 14.13 24.26
N SER A 9 30.15 13.52 23.34
CA SER A 9 30.61 12.74 22.19
C SER A 9 30.95 13.57 20.95
N GLN A 10 31.96 13.10 20.21
CA GLN A 10 32.45 13.58 18.93
C GLN A 10 31.52 13.18 17.78
N ASP A 11 31.22 14.12 16.88
CA ASP A 11 30.80 13.82 15.52
C ASP A 11 31.71 14.60 14.56
N SER A 12 32.49 13.87 13.75
CA SER A 12 33.50 14.41 12.85
C SER A 12 33.40 13.76 11.47
N THR A 13 33.01 14.59 10.50
CA THR A 13 33.59 14.74 9.15
C THR A 13 33.26 13.69 8.08
N MET A 14 32.47 14.10 7.08
CA MET A 14 32.85 13.95 5.66
C MET A 14 32.37 15.14 4.83
N THR A 15 33.35 15.93 4.41
CA THR A 15 33.32 16.94 3.36
C THR A 15 32.90 16.31 2.03
N VAL A 16 31.89 16.87 1.36
CA VAL A 16 31.62 16.63 -0.07
C VAL A 16 31.82 17.94 -0.81
N MET A 17 32.53 17.82 -1.92
CA MET A 17 33.15 18.87 -2.72
C MET A 17 32.11 19.82 -3.33
N GLN A 18 32.42 21.10 -3.20
CA GLN A 18 31.81 22.25 -3.85
C GLN A 18 32.45 22.38 -5.25
N GLU A 19 31.72 22.02 -6.31
CA GLU A 19 32.05 22.39 -7.70
C GLU A 19 30.73 22.45 -8.53
N ASP A 20 30.36 23.69 -8.89
CA ASP A 20 29.52 24.15 -10.01
C ASP A 20 28.08 23.62 -10.18
N ARG A 21 27.18 23.99 -9.26
CA ARG A 21 25.74 24.17 -9.59
C ARG A 21 25.33 25.60 -9.28
N HIS A 22 25.35 26.46 -10.28
CA HIS A 22 24.64 27.74 -10.20
C HIS A 22 23.14 27.42 -10.28
N GLU A 23 22.50 27.28 -9.12
CA GLU A 23 21.04 27.33 -9.02
C GLU A 23 20.63 28.80 -9.21
N VAL A 24 19.77 29.06 -10.20
CA VAL A 24 19.32 30.42 -10.54
C VAL A 24 17.98 30.65 -9.86
N LEU A 25 17.81 31.78 -9.17
CA LEU A 25 16.50 32.18 -8.67
C LEU A 25 15.64 32.67 -9.84
N TYR A 26 14.42 32.16 -9.97
CA TYR A 26 13.45 32.57 -10.98
C TYR A 26 12.28 33.30 -10.31
N PHE A 27 11.97 34.51 -10.80
CA PHE A 27 10.83 35.32 -10.38
C PHE A 27 9.61 35.01 -11.25
N ALA A 28 8.67 34.25 -10.69
CA ALA A 28 7.45 33.84 -11.36
C ALA A 28 6.31 34.84 -11.14
N TYR A 29 5.59 35.17 -12.22
CA TYR A 29 4.40 36.02 -12.19
C TYR A 29 3.34 35.49 -13.16
N GLY A 30 2.10 35.99 -13.06
CA GLY A 30 0.98 35.49 -13.87
C GLY A 30 0.66 34.03 -13.57
N SER A 31 0.40 33.21 -14.60
CA SER A 31 0.08 31.79 -14.38
C SER A 31 1.21 30.97 -13.71
N ASN A 32 2.47 31.43 -13.77
CA ASN A 32 3.59 30.75 -13.11
C ASN A 32 3.66 31.03 -11.60
N LEU A 33 2.79 31.90 -11.06
CA LEU A 33 2.56 31.96 -9.61
C LEU A 33 2.03 30.62 -9.07
N SER A 34 1.32 29.84 -9.91
CA SER A 34 0.84 28.51 -9.53
C SER A 34 2.02 27.54 -9.37
N THR A 35 2.21 27.07 -8.15
CA THR A 35 3.18 26.02 -7.78
C THR A 35 2.88 24.70 -8.47
N GLU A 36 1.61 24.37 -8.70
CA GLU A 36 1.19 23.20 -9.47
C GLU A 36 1.62 23.33 -10.94
N GLN A 37 1.37 24.49 -11.56
CA GLN A 37 1.81 24.74 -12.93
C GLN A 37 3.34 24.71 -13.05
N MET A 38 4.04 25.32 -12.10
CA MET A 38 5.50 25.33 -12.08
C MET A 38 6.08 23.94 -11.85
N ARG A 39 5.45 23.08 -11.04
CA ARG A 39 5.86 21.68 -10.87
C ARG A 39 5.69 20.85 -12.15
N GLN A 40 4.66 21.12 -12.96
CA GLN A 40 4.48 20.46 -14.25
C GLN A 40 5.51 20.92 -15.28
N ARG A 41 5.80 22.24 -15.33
CA ARG A 41 6.78 22.82 -16.28
C ARG A 41 8.22 22.48 -15.88
N CYS A 42 8.51 22.60 -14.58
CA CYS A 42 9.82 22.53 -13.92
C CYS A 42 9.77 21.61 -12.68
N PRO A 43 9.82 20.27 -12.85
CA PRO A 43 9.59 19.31 -11.75
C PRO A 43 10.64 19.30 -10.64
N SER A 44 11.83 19.83 -10.91
CA SER A 44 12.93 19.92 -9.96
C SER A 44 13.05 21.33 -9.34
N SER A 45 12.21 22.28 -9.76
CA SER A 45 12.18 23.62 -9.20
C SER A 45 11.58 23.61 -7.78
N THR A 46 12.15 24.42 -6.89
CA THR A 46 11.70 24.51 -5.50
C THR A 46 11.19 25.92 -5.22
N PRO A 47 9.93 26.11 -4.79
CA PRO A 47 9.44 27.43 -4.41
C PRO A 47 10.12 27.88 -3.11
N VAL A 48 10.57 29.13 -3.09
CA VAL A 48 11.38 29.71 -2.00
C VAL A 48 10.56 30.66 -1.16
N GLY A 49 9.80 31.56 -1.79
CA GLY A 49 8.94 32.51 -1.09
C GLY A 49 8.57 33.73 -1.92
N LEU A 50 7.66 34.54 -1.39
CA LEU A 50 7.12 35.71 -2.08
C LEU A 50 8.14 36.85 -2.12
N ALA A 51 8.31 37.44 -3.30
CA ALA A 51 9.18 38.58 -3.53
C ALA A 51 8.44 39.71 -4.23
N TYR A 52 8.97 40.91 -4.09
CA TYR A 52 8.45 42.14 -4.65
C TYR A 52 9.47 42.76 -5.61
N LEU A 53 9.02 43.05 -6.83
CA LEU A 53 9.79 43.66 -7.90
C LEU A 53 9.34 45.13 -8.06
N ARG A 54 10.13 46.06 -7.53
CA ARG A 54 9.81 47.50 -7.50
C ARG A 54 10.10 48.19 -8.84
N GLY A 55 9.26 49.12 -9.27
CA GLY A 55 9.48 49.91 -10.50
C GLY A 55 9.08 49.18 -11.78
N TRP A 56 8.31 48.11 -11.64
CA TRP A 56 7.76 47.33 -12.74
C TRP A 56 6.24 47.33 -12.65
N ARG A 57 5.57 47.38 -13.80
CA ARG A 57 4.11 47.26 -13.90
C ARG A 57 3.74 45.89 -14.46
N TRP A 58 2.68 45.29 -13.93
CA TRP A 58 2.07 44.08 -14.47
C TRP A 58 0.90 44.44 -15.38
N PHE A 59 0.73 43.73 -16.49
CA PHE A 59 -0.39 43.90 -17.42
C PHE A 59 -0.61 42.67 -18.30
N ILE A 60 -1.74 42.61 -19.00
CA ILE A 60 -1.98 41.63 -20.05
C ILE A 60 -1.54 42.21 -21.39
N ASN A 61 -0.58 41.57 -22.07
CA ASN A 61 -0.08 42.04 -23.35
C ASN A 61 -1.08 41.80 -24.49
N GLY A 62 -0.84 42.39 -25.66
CA GLY A 62 -1.69 42.23 -26.85
C GLY A 62 -1.90 40.79 -27.36
N ARG A 63 -1.17 39.79 -26.84
CA ARG A 63 -1.41 38.36 -27.12
C ARG A 63 -2.43 37.72 -26.17
N GLY A 64 -2.79 38.42 -25.10
CA GLY A 64 -3.71 37.99 -24.04
C GLY A 64 -3.05 37.18 -22.93
N TYR A 65 -1.74 37.36 -22.71
CA TYR A 65 -0.97 36.71 -21.63
C TYR A 65 -0.34 37.74 -20.69
N ALA A 66 -0.06 37.34 -19.45
CA ALA A 66 0.55 38.21 -18.45
C ALA A 66 1.97 38.63 -18.85
N ASN A 67 2.29 39.91 -18.69
CA ASN A 67 3.60 40.48 -18.94
C ASN A 67 3.95 41.51 -17.87
N VAL A 68 5.23 41.84 -17.76
CA VAL A 68 5.71 42.94 -16.92
C VAL A 68 6.54 43.90 -17.76
N ALA A 69 6.54 45.19 -17.41
CA ALA A 69 7.40 46.18 -18.06
C ALA A 69 7.99 47.14 -17.03
N GLN A 70 9.26 47.51 -17.22
CA GLN A 70 9.92 48.50 -16.38
C GLN A 70 9.32 49.88 -16.66
N LEU A 71 8.99 50.62 -15.60
CA LEU A 71 8.60 52.01 -15.70
C LEU A 71 9.88 52.81 -15.97
N GLY A 72 9.95 53.52 -17.10
CA GLY A 72 11.19 54.16 -17.55
C GLY A 72 11.67 55.27 -16.62
N ASP A 73 12.96 55.26 -16.27
CA ASP A 73 13.65 56.42 -15.70
C ASP A 73 13.85 57.45 -16.80
N SER A 74 13.02 58.49 -16.84
CA SER A 74 13.26 59.64 -17.71
C SER A 74 14.22 60.61 -17.01
N ASP A 75 15.51 60.29 -17.04
CA ASP A 75 16.58 61.30 -17.02
C ASP A 75 16.83 61.75 -18.47
N ASP A 76 16.06 62.74 -18.94
CA ASP A 76 16.44 63.55 -20.10
C ASP A 76 15.89 64.97 -19.93
N GLU A 77 16.81 65.91 -19.73
CA GLU A 77 16.59 67.35 -19.76
C GLU A 77 16.12 67.81 -21.15
N VAL A 78 14.93 68.41 -21.27
CA VAL A 78 14.66 69.40 -22.33
C VAL A 78 13.77 70.53 -21.81
N GLU A 79 14.32 71.73 -21.86
CA GLU A 79 13.70 73.03 -21.60
C GLU A 79 12.45 73.30 -22.45
N GLY A 80 11.42 73.95 -21.88
CA GLY A 80 10.43 74.66 -22.72
C GLY A 80 9.02 74.87 -22.15
N LYS A 81 8.87 75.89 -21.29
CA LYS A 81 7.67 76.73 -21.05
C LYS A 81 6.25 76.15 -21.32
N GLY A 82 5.48 75.95 -20.24
CA GLY A 82 4.01 76.04 -20.29
C GLY A 82 3.32 75.49 -19.04
N LYS A 83 2.79 76.38 -18.18
CA LYS A 83 2.06 76.04 -16.95
C LYS A 83 0.83 75.16 -17.22
N GLY A 84 0.70 74.03 -16.52
CA GLY A 84 -0.54 73.25 -16.43
C GLY A 84 -0.46 72.19 -15.33
N LYS A 85 -1.47 72.12 -14.48
CA LYS A 85 -1.59 71.28 -13.26
C LYS A 85 -1.29 69.80 -13.51
N GLY A 86 -0.46 69.19 -12.65
CA GLY A 86 -0.25 67.75 -12.61
C GLY A 86 0.80 67.33 -11.57
N LYS A 87 0.58 67.64 -10.28
CA LYS A 87 1.49 67.25 -9.19
C LYS A 87 1.03 66.03 -8.36
N GLY A 88 -0.06 65.37 -8.77
CA GLY A 88 -0.57 64.17 -8.09
C GLY A 88 -0.15 62.84 -8.73
N LYS A 89 0.15 62.81 -10.04
CA LYS A 89 0.33 61.54 -10.78
C LYS A 89 1.74 60.95 -10.71
N ALA A 90 2.76 61.80 -10.58
CA ALA A 90 4.17 61.37 -10.59
C ALA A 90 4.68 60.80 -9.25
N LYS A 91 3.89 60.87 -8.16
CA LYS A 91 4.24 60.26 -6.87
C LYS A 91 3.61 58.87 -6.70
N GLU A 92 2.42 58.63 -7.26
CA GLU A 92 1.81 57.28 -7.34
C GLU A 92 2.58 56.35 -8.28
N GLU A 93 3.15 56.84 -9.38
CA GLU A 93 3.94 56.01 -10.32
C GLU A 93 5.29 55.52 -9.75
N ARG A 94 5.74 56.02 -8.57
CA ARG A 94 7.02 55.63 -7.93
C ARG A 94 6.92 54.50 -6.91
N GLU A 95 5.72 54.04 -6.60
CA GLU A 95 5.44 52.93 -5.67
C GLU A 95 4.73 51.74 -6.35
N GLU A 96 4.72 51.70 -7.68
CA GLU A 96 4.17 50.56 -8.40
C GLU A 96 5.23 49.45 -8.55
N GLY A 97 4.83 48.22 -8.22
CA GLY A 97 5.69 47.05 -8.26
C GLY A 97 4.88 45.77 -8.33
N VAL A 98 5.54 44.68 -8.72
CA VAL A 98 4.92 43.40 -9.02
C VAL A 98 5.29 42.40 -7.92
N TYR A 99 4.29 41.74 -7.33
CA TYR A 99 4.54 40.57 -6.50
C TYR A 99 4.71 39.32 -7.36
N GLY A 100 5.69 38.51 -7.01
CA GLY A 100 6.02 37.25 -7.68
C GLY A 100 6.53 36.22 -6.70
N LEU A 101 6.47 34.95 -7.11
CA LEU A 101 6.97 33.83 -6.31
C LEU A 101 8.36 33.45 -6.79
N LEU A 102 9.34 33.37 -5.88
CA LEU A 102 10.69 32.93 -6.22
C LEU A 102 10.79 31.41 -6.24
N TYR A 103 11.47 30.89 -7.25
CA TYR A 103 11.82 29.47 -7.38
C TYR A 103 13.32 29.30 -7.51
N LEU A 104 13.92 28.33 -6.81
CA LEU A 104 15.23 27.80 -7.17
C LEU A 104 15.07 26.95 -8.43
N LEU A 105 15.71 27.38 -9.52
CA LEU A 105 15.57 26.77 -10.83
C LEU A 105 16.89 26.10 -11.25
N PRO A 106 16.92 24.76 -11.31
CA PRO A 106 18.04 24.03 -11.88
C PRO A 106 18.17 24.26 -13.40
N PRO A 107 19.38 24.18 -13.99
CA PRO A 107 19.58 24.45 -15.42
C PRO A 107 18.72 23.62 -16.38
N GLN A 108 18.40 22.36 -16.01
CA GLN A 108 17.54 21.47 -16.81
C GLN A 108 16.09 21.93 -16.85
N ASP A 109 15.61 22.55 -15.77
CA ASP A 109 14.26 23.09 -15.68
C ASP A 109 14.19 24.48 -16.33
N GLU A 110 15.28 25.25 -16.31
CA GLU A 110 15.40 26.49 -17.09
C GLU A 110 15.23 26.23 -18.60
N GLU A 111 15.91 25.22 -19.16
CA GLU A 111 15.75 24.86 -20.59
C GLU A 111 14.33 24.43 -20.95
N ARG A 112 13.62 23.78 -20.01
CA ARG A 112 12.21 23.41 -20.19
C ARG A 112 11.31 24.63 -20.14
N LEU A 113 11.55 25.52 -19.18
CA LEU A 113 10.79 26.75 -19.02
C LEU A 113 10.97 27.68 -20.22
N ASP A 114 12.19 27.75 -20.79
CA ASP A 114 12.47 28.44 -22.05
C ASP A 114 11.53 27.97 -23.18
N GLY A 115 11.22 26.67 -23.24
CA GLY A 115 10.28 26.11 -24.21
C GLY A 115 8.83 26.55 -23.99
N TYR A 116 8.39 26.68 -22.74
CA TYR A 116 7.02 27.08 -22.38
C TYR A 116 6.78 28.59 -22.48
N GLU A 117 7.74 29.40 -22.02
CA GLU A 117 7.73 30.85 -22.16
C GLU A 117 8.04 31.28 -23.59
N GLY A 118 8.67 30.37 -24.32
CA GLY A 118 8.89 30.51 -25.72
C GLY A 118 10.03 31.46 -26.06
N VAL A 119 11.17 31.23 -25.46
CA VAL A 119 12.38 32.04 -25.64
C VAL A 119 13.06 31.69 -26.97
N PRO A 120 13.50 32.69 -27.78
CA PRO A 120 13.38 34.14 -27.57
C PRO A 120 12.20 34.81 -28.31
N TRP A 121 11.27 34.05 -28.88
CA TRP A 121 10.24 34.56 -29.81
C TRP A 121 8.99 35.14 -29.12
N ALA A 122 8.68 34.67 -27.92
CA ALA A 122 7.56 35.08 -27.11
C ALA A 122 8.00 35.94 -25.92
N TYR A 123 8.93 35.44 -25.10
CA TYR A 123 9.53 36.19 -23.99
C TYR A 123 11.07 36.13 -24.09
N GLN A 124 11.75 37.09 -23.45
CA GLN A 124 13.21 37.18 -23.34
C GLN A 124 13.62 37.12 -21.87
N LYS A 125 14.83 36.62 -21.60
CA LYS A 125 15.37 36.43 -20.25
C LYS A 125 16.10 37.68 -19.75
N PHE A 126 15.72 38.19 -18.58
CA PHE A 126 16.38 39.31 -17.90
C PHE A 126 16.75 38.91 -16.47
N GLN A 127 17.79 39.56 -15.93
CA GLN A 127 18.14 39.46 -14.52
C GLN A 127 17.65 40.72 -13.83
N VAL A 128 16.85 40.57 -12.78
CA VAL A 128 16.25 41.66 -12.01
C VAL A 128 16.57 41.52 -10.53
N ASP A 129 16.55 42.66 -9.85
CA ASP A 129 16.79 42.75 -8.41
C ASP A 129 15.43 42.81 -7.70
N VAL A 130 15.18 41.86 -6.80
CA VAL A 130 13.92 41.73 -6.05
C VAL A 130 14.15 41.71 -4.55
N LYS A 131 13.14 42.12 -3.78
CA LYS A 131 13.16 42.10 -2.31
C LYS A 131 12.17 41.08 -1.76
N TRP A 132 12.40 40.52 -0.58
CA TRP A 132 11.42 39.66 0.08
C TRP A 132 10.15 40.44 0.46
N ALA A 133 8.98 39.83 0.32
CA ALA A 133 7.73 40.38 0.85
C ALA A 133 7.53 39.89 2.30
N ARG A 134 7.76 40.74 3.31
CA ARG A 134 7.58 40.37 4.73
C ARG A 134 6.10 40.25 5.11
N LYS A 135 5.78 39.32 6.02
CA LYS A 135 4.45 39.03 6.57
C LYS A 135 4.23 39.87 7.85
N ASN A 136 3.17 40.67 7.91
CA ASN A 136 2.72 41.26 9.18
C ASN A 136 2.23 40.12 10.10
N SER A 137 3.03 39.74 11.10
CA SER A 137 2.63 38.84 12.17
C SER A 137 1.81 39.60 13.20
N SER A 138 0.55 39.20 13.39
CA SER A 138 -0.28 39.64 14.51
C SER A 138 0.16 38.94 15.79
N ASP A 139 0.87 39.66 16.65
CA ASP A 139 0.67 39.69 18.11
C ASP A 139 1.51 40.85 18.66
N GLU A 140 0.85 42.01 18.81
CA GLU A 140 1.03 43.08 19.80
C GLU A 140 0.54 44.41 19.20
N GLU A 141 -0.42 45.03 19.90
CA GLU A 141 -0.85 46.41 19.65
C GLU A 141 0.36 47.34 19.90
N GLU A 142 0.79 48.12 18.91
CA GLU A 142 1.31 49.48 19.12
C GLU A 142 1.47 50.24 17.78
N GLU A 143 0.72 51.35 17.72
CA GLU A 143 1.01 52.66 17.12
C GLU A 143 1.49 52.80 15.66
N GLU A 144 0.70 53.57 14.90
CA GLU A 144 1.12 54.30 13.71
C GLU A 144 2.38 55.15 14.02
N GLU A 145 3.52 54.88 13.36
CA GLU A 145 4.43 55.92 12.86
C GLU A 145 5.55 55.34 11.98
N ASP A 146 5.68 55.95 10.80
CA ASP A 146 6.87 56.08 9.96
C ASP A 146 7.60 54.85 9.39
N ALA A 147 7.38 54.69 8.08
CA ALA A 147 8.30 54.07 7.14
C ALA A 147 9.69 54.74 7.22
N TYR A 148 10.66 54.04 7.80
CA TYR A 148 12.08 54.28 7.56
C TYR A 148 12.69 53.06 6.87
N GLU A 149 13.46 53.38 5.85
CA GLU A 149 14.15 52.49 4.93
C GLU A 149 15.13 51.57 5.67
N ASP A 150 14.87 50.25 5.64
CA ASP A 150 15.95 49.27 5.81
C ASP A 150 16.80 49.33 4.52
N GLU A 151 17.77 50.23 4.49
CA GLU A 151 18.79 50.36 3.42
C GLU A 151 19.80 49.20 3.41
N ASP A 152 19.70 48.25 4.36
CA ASP A 152 20.72 47.20 4.58
C ASP A 152 20.34 45.78 4.09
N GLU A 153 19.15 45.55 3.50
CA GLU A 153 18.84 44.27 2.84
C GLU A 153 19.35 44.25 1.38
N GLU A 154 20.42 43.49 1.13
CA GLU A 154 20.95 43.26 -0.22
C GLU A 154 19.86 42.68 -1.15
N PRO A 155 19.63 43.29 -2.33
CA PRO A 155 18.61 42.79 -3.25
C PRO A 155 18.98 41.41 -3.82
N LEU A 156 17.99 40.53 -3.93
CA LEU A 156 18.16 39.20 -4.52
C LEU A 156 18.13 39.29 -6.03
N ARG A 157 19.11 38.69 -6.68
CA ARG A 157 19.16 38.64 -8.14
C ARG A 157 18.37 37.43 -8.65
N ALA A 158 17.35 37.68 -9.46
CA ALA A 158 16.47 36.65 -10.02
C ALA A 158 16.31 36.80 -11.55
N LEU A 159 16.20 35.67 -12.23
CA LEU A 159 15.80 35.55 -13.62
C LEU A 159 14.30 35.87 -13.77
N ILE A 160 13.93 36.61 -14.81
CA ILE A 160 12.54 36.88 -15.19
C ILE A 160 12.38 36.78 -16.71
N TYR A 161 11.22 36.32 -17.16
CA TYR A 161 10.86 36.28 -18.59
C TYR A 161 10.02 37.51 -18.90
N VAL A 162 10.36 38.29 -19.94
CA VAL A 162 9.65 39.53 -20.30
C VAL A 162 9.45 39.62 -21.81
N ASP A 163 8.25 39.95 -22.27
CA ASP A 163 7.99 40.28 -23.69
C ASP A 163 8.25 41.78 -23.90
N GLY A 164 9.46 42.13 -24.33
CA GLY A 164 9.88 43.52 -24.57
C GLY A 164 9.44 44.10 -25.92
N GLU A 165 8.94 43.29 -26.85
CA GLU A 165 8.52 43.75 -28.18
C GLU A 165 7.03 44.15 -28.20
N ARG A 166 6.20 43.52 -27.36
CA ARG A 166 4.74 43.70 -27.33
C ARG A 166 4.28 44.18 -25.95
N VAL A 167 4.44 45.49 -25.71
CA VAL A 167 4.11 46.16 -24.44
C VAL A 167 2.73 46.84 -24.43
N GLU A 168 1.94 46.67 -25.49
CA GLU A 168 0.57 47.18 -25.59
C GLU A 168 -0.41 46.31 -24.79
N GLU A 169 -1.36 46.94 -24.09
CA GLU A 169 -2.39 46.24 -23.30
C GLU A 169 -3.50 45.67 -24.17
N GLY A 170 -3.89 44.43 -23.88
CA GLY A 170 -4.97 43.72 -24.58
C GLY A 170 -5.81 42.86 -23.62
N PRO A 171 -6.98 42.37 -24.07
CA PRO A 171 -7.82 41.50 -23.24
C PRO A 171 -7.15 40.14 -23.02
N PRO A 172 -7.35 39.50 -21.84
CA PRO A 172 -6.83 38.16 -21.60
C PRO A 172 -7.50 37.14 -22.52
N ARG A 173 -6.77 36.10 -22.88
CA ARG A 173 -7.37 34.97 -23.59
C ARG A 173 -8.25 34.15 -22.66
N GLU A 174 -9.41 33.73 -23.15
CA GLU A 174 -10.33 32.87 -22.38
C GLU A 174 -9.62 31.61 -21.87
N GLU A 175 -8.74 30.97 -22.66
CA GLU A 175 -7.98 29.79 -22.21
C GLU A 175 -6.84 30.09 -21.21
N TYR A 176 -6.57 31.35 -20.93
CA TYR A 176 -5.50 31.80 -20.03
C TYR A 176 -6.04 32.28 -18.68
N VAL A 177 -7.26 32.84 -18.65
CA VAL A 177 -7.91 33.36 -17.43
C VAL A 177 -7.88 32.32 -16.31
N ASP A 178 -8.41 31.11 -16.54
CA ASP A 178 -8.45 30.05 -15.52
C ASP A 178 -7.06 29.68 -14.96
N ARG A 179 -6.00 29.77 -15.78
CA ARG A 179 -4.63 29.44 -15.35
C ARG A 179 -3.99 30.57 -14.56
N MET A 180 -4.34 31.81 -14.91
CA MET A 180 -3.87 32.99 -14.21
C MET A 180 -4.57 33.13 -12.86
N GLU A 181 -5.89 32.95 -12.81
CA GLU A 181 -6.68 32.99 -11.57
C GLU A 181 -6.19 31.93 -10.59
N LYS A 182 -5.97 30.69 -11.04
CA LYS A 182 -5.33 29.64 -10.20
C LYS A 182 -3.95 30.03 -9.67
N GLY A 183 -3.17 30.77 -10.45
CA GLY A 183 -1.87 31.27 -10.00
C GLY A 183 -2.00 32.34 -8.92
N ILE A 184 -2.97 33.25 -9.07
CA ILE A 184 -3.26 34.30 -8.09
C ILE A 184 -3.83 33.68 -6.81
N GLU A 185 -4.78 32.76 -6.92
CA GLU A 185 -5.37 32.01 -5.79
C GLU A 185 -4.28 31.27 -5.01
N ASP A 186 -3.40 30.53 -5.70
CA ASP A 186 -2.28 29.82 -5.06
C ASP A 186 -1.31 30.79 -4.36
N GLY A 187 -1.03 31.95 -4.97
CA GLY A 187 -0.24 33.02 -4.37
C GLY A 187 -0.85 33.55 -3.06
N VAL A 188 -2.16 33.79 -3.02
CA VAL A 188 -2.88 34.30 -1.84
C VAL A 188 -2.96 33.21 -0.77
N GLU A 189 -3.44 32.02 -1.12
CA GLU A 189 -3.74 30.95 -0.16
C GLU A 189 -2.47 30.37 0.49
N ASN A 190 -1.40 30.18 -0.30
CA ASN A 190 -0.24 29.41 0.15
C ASN A 190 0.99 30.29 0.44
N TRP A 191 1.09 31.47 -0.16
CA TRP A 191 2.31 32.31 -0.09
C TRP A 191 2.07 33.70 0.50
N GLY A 192 0.82 34.02 0.88
CA GLY A 192 0.49 35.29 1.54
C GLY A 192 0.57 36.49 0.59
N LEU A 193 0.27 36.29 -0.70
CA LEU A 193 0.08 37.40 -1.63
C LEU A 193 -1.05 38.32 -1.13
N ASP A 194 -0.81 39.61 -1.17
CA ASP A 194 -1.76 40.63 -0.72
C ASP A 194 -3.09 40.55 -1.50
N GLU A 195 -4.21 40.51 -0.76
CA GLU A 195 -5.55 40.33 -1.35
C GLU A 195 -5.96 41.54 -2.21
N GLU A 196 -5.57 42.76 -1.83
CA GLU A 196 -5.88 43.98 -2.60
C GLU A 196 -5.12 43.98 -3.94
N TYR A 197 -3.86 43.53 -3.93
CA TYR A 197 -3.09 43.31 -5.16
C TYR A 197 -3.66 42.17 -6.02
N ALA A 198 -4.11 41.06 -5.43
CA ALA A 198 -4.75 39.95 -6.15
C ALA A 198 -6.07 40.37 -6.82
N ASP A 199 -6.86 41.22 -6.16
CA ASP A 199 -8.08 41.81 -6.71
C ASP A 199 -7.78 42.79 -7.86
N LYS A 200 -6.66 43.53 -7.80
CA LYS A 200 -6.19 44.37 -8.92
C LYS A 200 -5.82 43.52 -10.15
N LEU A 201 -5.17 42.37 -9.96
CA LEU A 201 -4.84 41.44 -11.04
C LEU A 201 -6.09 40.78 -11.66
N SER A 202 -7.06 40.43 -10.83
CA SER A 202 -8.32 39.78 -11.25
C SER A 202 -9.31 40.76 -11.90
N SER A 203 -9.39 42.00 -11.42
CA SER A 203 -10.20 43.04 -12.08
C SER A 203 -9.67 43.44 -13.46
N SER A 204 -8.35 43.30 -13.67
CA SER A 204 -7.70 43.46 -14.97
C SER A 204 -8.02 42.31 -15.95
N SER A 205 -8.58 41.18 -15.47
CA SER A 205 -9.03 40.06 -16.30
C SER A 205 -10.53 40.10 -16.63
N SER A 206 -11.34 40.76 -15.80
CA SER A 206 -12.80 40.75 -15.90
C SER A 206 -13.38 42.01 -16.55
N SER A 207 -13.49 42.03 -17.89
CA SER A 207 -14.38 42.95 -18.60
C SER A 207 -15.63 42.21 -19.09
N SER A 208 -16.58 41.92 -18.18
CA SER A 208 -18.05 42.00 -18.39
C SER A 208 -18.85 41.09 -17.45
N SER A 209 -19.97 41.64 -16.99
CA SER A 209 -21.12 41.02 -16.32
C SER A 209 -21.07 40.85 -14.79
N SER A 210 -21.94 41.63 -14.17
CA SER A 210 -22.21 41.80 -12.75
C SER A 210 -23.28 40.84 -12.24
N SER A 211 -23.11 40.27 -11.04
CA SER A 211 -24.23 40.04 -10.10
C SER A 211 -23.76 39.83 -8.65
N SER A 212 -24.01 40.86 -7.83
CA SER A 212 -24.18 40.91 -6.37
C SER A 212 -23.50 39.84 -5.49
N SER A 213 -22.40 40.23 -4.87
CA SER A 213 -21.74 39.59 -3.73
C SER A 213 -22.58 39.64 -2.45
N SER A 214 -22.77 38.49 -1.80
CA SER A 214 -22.94 38.38 -0.35
C SER A 214 -21.56 38.11 0.27
N PRO A 215 -21.27 38.51 1.53
CA PRO A 215 -19.91 38.52 2.04
C PRO A 215 -19.35 37.10 2.20
N ILE A 216 -18.20 36.85 1.57
CA ILE A 216 -17.47 35.59 1.62
C ILE A 216 -16.79 35.49 2.98
N THR A 217 -17.12 34.43 3.71
CA THR A 217 -16.46 34.03 4.96
C THR A 217 -15.33 33.07 4.61
N HIS A 218 -14.14 33.30 5.18
CA HIS A 218 -12.94 32.48 5.02
C HIS A 218 -13.24 30.97 5.00
N ARG A 219 -12.91 30.28 3.90
CA ARG A 219 -12.87 28.81 3.85
C ARG A 219 -11.44 28.33 4.01
N HIS A 220 -11.04 28.05 5.25
CA HIS A 220 -10.00 27.05 5.51
C HIS A 220 -10.35 25.76 4.75
N SER A 221 -9.37 25.10 4.11
CA SER A 221 -9.55 23.75 3.57
C SER A 221 -9.96 22.83 4.72
N SER A 222 -11.26 22.59 4.83
CA SER A 222 -11.83 21.90 5.97
C SER A 222 -11.56 20.41 5.77
N SER A 223 -10.88 19.78 6.74
CA SER A 223 -10.91 18.33 6.88
C SER A 223 -12.36 17.88 6.75
N ARG A 224 -12.68 17.08 5.73
CA ARG A 224 -14.06 16.62 5.56
C ARG A 224 -14.37 15.67 6.72
N SER A 225 -15.46 15.93 7.40
CA SER A 225 -15.95 15.07 8.46
C SER A 225 -17.27 14.46 8.05
N PHE A 226 -17.49 13.19 8.41
CA PHE A 226 -18.77 12.53 8.19
C PHE A 226 -19.17 11.71 9.43
N PRO A 227 -20.48 11.62 9.72
CA PRO A 227 -20.96 10.90 10.88
C PRO A 227 -20.71 9.40 10.70
N ALA A 228 -20.15 8.78 11.73
CA ALA A 228 -19.89 7.36 11.78
C ALA A 228 -20.02 6.82 13.22
N ILE A 229 -20.28 5.53 13.31
CA ILE A 229 -20.32 4.80 14.58
C ILE A 229 -19.15 3.83 14.57
N PHE A 230 -18.27 3.91 15.55
CA PHE A 230 -17.26 2.88 15.77
C PHE A 230 -17.82 1.85 16.75
N ALA A 231 -17.91 0.60 16.30
CA ALA A 231 -18.56 -0.44 17.06
C ALA A 231 -17.88 -1.80 16.91
N ARG A 232 -18.07 -2.64 17.93
CA ARG A 232 -17.71 -4.06 17.90
C ARG A 232 -18.89 -4.87 17.37
N GLY A 233 -18.69 -5.63 16.31
CA GLY A 233 -19.57 -6.69 15.85
C GLY A 233 -18.88 -8.04 15.97
N GLY A 234 -19.41 -8.96 16.77
CA GLY A 234 -18.74 -10.23 17.05
C GLY A 234 -17.33 -9.99 17.63
N THR A 235 -16.33 -10.70 17.13
CA THR A 235 -14.91 -10.54 17.51
C THR A 235 -14.17 -9.54 16.62
N SER A 236 -14.85 -8.53 16.09
CA SER A 236 -14.27 -7.54 15.17
C SER A 236 -14.77 -6.13 15.49
N ASN A 237 -13.95 -5.12 15.18
CA ASN A 237 -14.31 -3.71 15.32
C ASN A 237 -14.27 -3.04 13.95
N GLY A 238 -15.07 -1.99 13.79
CA GLY A 238 -15.04 -1.21 12.57
C GLY A 238 -15.99 -0.03 12.58
N LEU A 239 -15.95 0.74 11.50
CA LEU A 239 -16.85 1.87 11.28
C LEU A 239 -18.18 1.40 10.69
N VAL A 240 -19.27 1.98 11.16
CA VAL A 240 -20.61 1.88 10.59
C VAL A 240 -20.98 3.26 10.08
N ILE A 241 -21.24 3.37 8.78
CA ILE A 241 -21.43 4.64 8.08
C ILE A 241 -22.75 4.60 7.32
N ASP A 242 -23.52 5.68 7.40
CA ASP A 242 -24.71 5.85 6.56
C ASP A 242 -24.28 6.17 5.12
N ARG A 243 -24.82 5.44 4.15
CA ARG A 243 -24.55 5.61 2.72
C ARG A 243 -24.75 7.04 2.26
N ARG A 244 -25.70 7.78 2.85
CA ARG A 244 -26.00 9.19 2.51
C ARG A 244 -24.89 10.15 2.92
N SER A 245 -24.01 9.75 3.83
CA SER A 245 -22.86 10.54 4.29
C SER A 245 -21.62 10.35 3.40
N LEU A 246 -21.65 9.38 2.49
CA LEU A 246 -20.53 9.04 1.61
C LEU A 246 -20.75 9.56 0.17
N PRO A 247 -19.66 9.85 -0.58
CA PRO A 247 -19.76 10.16 -2.00
C PRO A 247 -20.29 8.97 -2.82
N PRO A 248 -20.48 9.10 -4.15
CA PRO A 248 -20.73 7.97 -5.03
C PRO A 248 -19.76 6.81 -4.77
N GLU A 249 -20.21 5.57 -4.96
CA GLU A 249 -19.40 4.37 -4.63
C GLU A 249 -18.07 4.33 -5.38
N SER A 250 -18.06 4.85 -6.60
CA SER A 250 -16.85 5.03 -7.42
C SER A 250 -15.76 5.87 -6.73
N GLU A 251 -16.12 6.70 -5.76
CA GLU A 251 -15.22 7.61 -5.04
C GLU A 251 -14.91 7.12 -3.61
N TRP A 252 -15.41 5.96 -3.18
CA TRP A 252 -15.12 5.49 -1.81
C TRP A 252 -13.63 5.29 -1.52
N HIS A 253 -12.84 5.00 -2.54
CA HIS A 253 -11.39 4.86 -2.45
C HIS A 253 -10.68 6.17 -2.05
N THR A 254 -11.33 7.33 -2.16
CA THR A 254 -10.75 8.61 -1.73
C THR A 254 -11.00 8.90 -0.26
N VAL A 255 -12.05 8.31 0.33
CA VAL A 255 -12.52 8.63 1.70
C VAL A 255 -12.25 7.52 2.70
N LEU A 256 -12.60 6.28 2.35
CA LEU A 256 -12.61 5.16 3.29
C LEU A 256 -11.21 4.71 3.72
N PRO A 257 -10.17 4.67 2.85
CA PRO A 257 -8.82 4.37 3.29
C PRO A 257 -8.29 5.41 4.30
N SER A 258 -8.47 6.71 4.01
CA SER A 258 -8.05 7.81 4.91
C SER A 258 -8.73 7.69 6.27
N ALA A 259 -10.05 7.47 6.29
CA ALA A 259 -10.81 7.26 7.53
C ALA A 259 -10.30 6.08 8.38
N MET A 260 -9.74 5.04 7.73
CA MET A 260 -9.17 3.88 8.41
C MET A 260 -7.68 3.99 8.69
N GLY A 261 -6.99 5.04 8.24
CA GLY A 261 -5.55 5.23 8.40
C GLY A 261 -4.73 4.40 7.41
N SER A 262 -5.19 4.30 6.17
CA SER A 262 -4.56 3.53 5.10
C SER A 262 -4.39 4.37 3.81
N PRO A 263 -3.30 4.16 3.05
CA PRO A 263 -2.31 3.10 3.19
C PRO A 263 -1.32 3.40 4.33
N ASP A 264 -0.96 2.38 5.11
CA ASP A 264 0.08 2.50 6.12
C ASP A 264 1.18 1.44 5.88
N PRO A 265 2.36 1.84 5.37
CA PRO A 265 3.48 0.91 5.14
C PRO A 265 3.99 0.26 6.44
N TYR A 266 3.79 0.90 7.59
CA TYR A 266 4.16 0.36 8.91
C TYR A 266 3.13 -0.64 9.44
N GLY A 267 1.92 -0.66 8.86
CA GLY A 267 0.85 -1.59 9.21
C GLY A 267 0.24 -1.39 10.59
N ARG A 268 0.19 -0.14 11.08
CA ARG A 268 -0.30 0.25 12.41
C ARG A 268 -1.62 1.03 12.37
N GLN A 269 -1.89 1.74 11.27
CA GLN A 269 -3.03 2.63 11.03
C GLN A 269 -3.20 3.71 12.11
N LEU A 270 -2.10 4.38 12.48
CA LEU A 270 -2.12 5.40 13.55
C LEU A 270 -2.86 6.68 13.16
N ASP A 271 -2.96 6.99 11.87
CA ASP A 271 -3.59 8.20 11.34
C ASP A 271 -5.03 7.93 10.88
N GLY A 272 -5.77 7.11 11.63
CA GLY A 272 -7.17 6.81 11.35
C GLY A 272 -7.79 5.84 12.34
N MET A 273 -8.97 5.31 12.01
CA MET A 273 -9.77 4.49 12.94
C MET A 273 -9.38 3.01 12.97
N GLY A 274 -8.52 2.56 12.06
CA GLY A 274 -8.00 1.20 12.05
C GLY A 274 -7.01 0.94 13.18
N SER A 275 -6.56 -0.31 13.34
CA SER A 275 -5.53 -0.65 14.35
C SER A 275 -4.42 -1.54 13.80
N GLY A 276 -4.26 -1.59 12.48
CA GLY A 276 -3.20 -2.39 11.84
C GLY A 276 -3.46 -3.90 11.82
N ILE A 277 -4.67 -4.34 12.15
CA ILE A 277 -5.09 -5.75 12.14
C ILE A 277 -6.38 -5.89 11.33
N SER A 278 -6.50 -6.95 10.53
CA SER A 278 -7.66 -7.14 9.63
C SER A 278 -9.00 -7.22 10.37
N SER A 279 -9.01 -7.68 11.64
CA SER A 279 -10.20 -7.73 12.50
C SER A 279 -10.68 -6.35 12.98
N THR A 280 -9.83 -5.32 12.89
CA THR A 280 -10.13 -3.94 13.31
C THR A 280 -10.03 -2.93 12.16
N SER A 281 -9.72 -3.38 10.94
CA SER A 281 -9.73 -2.56 9.73
C SER A 281 -10.92 -2.91 8.83
N LYS A 282 -12.13 -2.60 9.32
CA LYS A 282 -13.40 -3.00 8.70
C LYS A 282 -14.40 -1.86 8.66
N ILE A 283 -15.22 -1.84 7.62
CA ILE A 283 -16.25 -0.82 7.42
C ILE A 283 -17.57 -1.51 7.04
N VAL A 284 -18.66 -0.99 7.59
CA VAL A 284 -20.05 -1.36 7.35
C VAL A 284 -20.74 -0.11 6.81
N ILE A 285 -21.31 -0.20 5.61
CA ILE A 285 -22.07 0.89 5.01
C ILE A 285 -23.53 0.47 4.98
N LEU A 286 -24.39 1.28 5.59
CA LEU A 286 -25.83 1.05 5.66
C LEU A 286 -26.55 2.04 4.75
N GLY A 287 -27.41 1.56 3.87
CA GLY A 287 -28.17 2.39 2.94
C GLY A 287 -29.65 2.05 2.94
N PRO A 288 -30.51 2.98 2.46
CA PRO A 288 -31.89 2.64 2.19
C PRO A 288 -31.96 1.49 1.15
N PRO A 289 -32.93 0.58 1.26
CA PRO A 289 -33.08 -0.52 0.32
C PRO A 289 -33.33 0.03 -1.09
N ALA A 290 -32.56 -0.44 -2.07
CA ALA A 290 -32.61 0.14 -3.42
C ALA A 290 -33.92 -0.16 -4.18
N THR A 291 -34.48 -1.37 -4.04
CA THR A 291 -35.55 -1.86 -4.95
C THR A 291 -36.51 -2.91 -4.38
N ARG A 292 -36.41 -3.29 -3.09
CA ARG A 292 -37.10 -4.47 -2.54
C ARG A 292 -37.94 -4.13 -1.30
N ASP A 293 -39.24 -4.44 -1.36
CA ASP A 293 -40.18 -4.24 -0.24
C ASP A 293 -39.95 -5.23 0.93
N ASP A 294 -39.25 -6.34 0.68
CA ASP A 294 -38.93 -7.36 1.68
C ASP A 294 -37.59 -7.10 2.42
N VAL A 295 -36.98 -5.94 2.20
CA VAL A 295 -35.70 -5.52 2.78
C VAL A 295 -35.91 -4.22 3.55
N ASP A 296 -35.46 -4.16 4.80
CA ASP A 296 -35.54 -2.94 5.61
C ASP A 296 -34.31 -2.04 5.41
N VAL A 297 -33.13 -2.62 5.13
CA VAL A 297 -31.86 -1.89 4.96
C VAL A 297 -30.88 -2.64 4.03
N ASP A 298 -30.16 -1.91 3.19
CA ASP A 298 -29.04 -2.43 2.41
C ASP A 298 -27.73 -2.33 3.21
N PHE A 299 -26.90 -3.37 3.11
CA PHE A 299 -25.64 -3.48 3.83
C PHE A 299 -24.49 -3.82 2.89
N THR A 300 -23.47 -2.97 2.86
CA THR A 300 -22.19 -3.25 2.18
C THR A 300 -21.08 -3.41 3.21
N PHE A 301 -20.36 -4.54 3.15
CA PHE A 301 -19.12 -4.75 3.89
C PHE A 301 -17.93 -4.29 3.05
N VAL A 302 -16.97 -3.62 3.68
CA VAL A 302 -15.69 -3.25 3.07
C VAL A 302 -14.55 -3.64 4.02
N GLN A 303 -13.62 -4.44 3.51
CA GLN A 303 -12.35 -4.71 4.17
C GLN A 303 -11.33 -3.68 3.66
N ALA A 304 -10.84 -2.83 4.56
CA ALA A 304 -9.79 -1.87 4.21
C ALA A 304 -8.42 -2.56 4.25
N GLY A 305 -7.67 -2.44 3.16
CA GLY A 305 -6.30 -2.90 3.03
C GLY A 305 -5.37 -2.01 3.86
N ILE A 306 -4.70 -2.63 4.82
CA ILE A 306 -3.89 -1.91 5.81
C ILE A 306 -2.70 -1.19 5.14
N ARG A 307 -1.99 -1.88 4.25
CA ARG A 307 -0.74 -1.39 3.65
C ARG A 307 -0.92 -0.72 2.29
N ASP A 308 -1.97 -1.05 1.58
CA ASP A 308 -2.12 -0.79 0.15
C ASP A 308 -3.39 0.02 -0.20
N ALA A 309 -4.15 0.51 0.79
CA ALA A 309 -5.38 1.30 0.63
C ALA A 309 -6.47 0.65 -0.23
N VAL A 310 -6.28 -0.63 -0.61
CA VAL A 310 -7.23 -1.37 -1.43
C VAL A 310 -8.48 -1.64 -0.61
N LEU A 311 -9.64 -1.34 -1.18
CA LEU A 311 -10.93 -1.68 -0.59
C LEU A 311 -11.42 -3.00 -1.16
N ASP A 312 -11.46 -4.05 -0.34
CA ASP A 312 -12.03 -5.34 -0.73
C ASP A 312 -13.52 -5.40 -0.34
N MET A 313 -14.36 -5.48 -1.38
CA MET A 313 -15.82 -5.56 -1.28
C MET A 313 -16.37 -6.88 -1.84
N ALA A 314 -15.52 -7.87 -2.13
CA ALA A 314 -15.93 -9.13 -2.76
C ALA A 314 -16.68 -10.07 -1.81
N GLY A 315 -16.54 -9.85 -0.49
CA GLY A 315 -17.03 -10.77 0.53
C GLY A 315 -18.02 -10.15 1.52
N ASN A 316 -18.52 -11.00 2.41
CA ASN A 316 -19.22 -10.58 3.62
C ASN A 316 -18.33 -10.88 4.85
N CYS A 317 -18.50 -10.11 5.92
CA CYS A 317 -17.97 -10.43 7.24
C CYS A 317 -19.12 -10.67 8.22
N GLY A 318 -19.34 -11.93 8.61
CA GLY A 318 -20.47 -12.24 9.50
C GLY A 318 -20.33 -11.72 10.92
N ASN A 319 -19.12 -11.41 11.39
CA ASN A 319 -18.93 -10.66 12.63
C ASN A 319 -19.48 -9.24 12.50
N MET A 320 -19.11 -8.51 11.45
CA MET A 320 -19.58 -7.13 11.23
C MET A 320 -21.06 -7.08 10.87
N SER A 321 -21.58 -8.13 10.26
CA SER A 321 -23.02 -8.23 9.94
C SER A 321 -23.90 -8.20 11.19
N SER A 322 -23.37 -8.53 12.39
CA SER A 322 -24.15 -8.45 13.64
C SER A 322 -24.44 -7.01 14.07
N LEU A 323 -23.75 -6.01 13.50
CA LEU A 323 -24.01 -4.59 13.73
C LEU A 323 -25.19 -4.07 12.93
N VAL A 324 -25.50 -4.68 11.78
CA VAL A 324 -26.42 -4.12 10.78
C VAL A 324 -27.80 -3.86 11.38
N GLY A 325 -28.42 -4.88 11.98
CA GLY A 325 -29.74 -4.76 12.61
C GLY A 325 -29.78 -3.69 13.70
N PRO A 326 -28.98 -3.82 14.77
CA PRO A 326 -28.93 -2.83 15.86
C PRO A 326 -28.72 -1.40 15.36
N MET A 327 -27.74 -1.18 14.47
CA MET A 327 -27.39 0.15 14.03
C MET A 327 -28.43 0.74 13.07
N ALA A 328 -29.01 -0.07 12.18
CA ALA A 328 -30.10 0.38 11.33
C ALA A 328 -31.35 0.76 12.13
N PHE A 329 -31.64 0.06 13.23
CA PHE A 329 -32.74 0.38 14.13
C PHE A 329 -32.49 1.69 14.89
N ASP A 330 -31.33 1.82 15.54
CA ASP A 330 -30.99 3.00 16.36
C ASP A 330 -30.81 4.28 15.53
N THR A 331 -30.25 4.18 14.31
CA THR A 331 -30.14 5.32 13.37
C THR A 331 -31.47 5.66 12.70
N GLY A 332 -32.51 4.84 12.89
CA GLY A 332 -33.83 5.03 12.31
C GLY A 332 -33.89 4.75 10.80
N MET A 333 -32.97 3.94 10.28
CA MET A 333 -33.01 3.43 8.91
C MET A 333 -34.05 2.30 8.77
N ALA A 334 -34.21 1.48 9.83
CA ALA A 334 -35.17 0.39 9.91
C ALA A 334 -36.31 0.67 10.92
N LYS A 335 -36.92 1.87 10.89
CA LYS A 335 -37.96 2.32 11.85
C LYS A 335 -39.21 1.43 11.91
N ASN A 336 -39.52 0.73 10.83
CA ASN A 336 -40.71 -0.11 10.71
C ASN A 336 -40.41 -1.59 11.03
N ALA A 337 -39.21 -1.89 11.54
CA ALA A 337 -38.86 -3.24 11.93
C ALA A 337 -39.83 -3.74 13.02
N PRO A 338 -40.40 -4.95 12.89
CA PRO A 338 -41.29 -5.52 13.89
C PRO A 338 -40.57 -5.66 15.23
N VAL A 339 -41.29 -5.36 16.30
CA VAL A 339 -40.87 -5.57 17.68
C VAL A 339 -41.84 -6.54 18.34
N GLU A 340 -41.30 -7.61 18.91
CA GLU A 340 -42.03 -8.66 19.61
C GLU A 340 -41.63 -8.65 21.08
N VAL A 341 -42.58 -8.96 21.97
CA VAL A 341 -42.32 -9.16 23.39
C VAL A 341 -42.21 -10.65 23.64
N ASP A 342 -41.11 -11.10 24.25
CA ASP A 342 -40.96 -12.50 24.62
C ASP A 342 -41.70 -12.87 25.91
N GLU A 343 -41.61 -14.14 26.31
CA GLU A 343 -42.26 -14.65 27.53
C GLU A 343 -41.74 -14.01 28.82
N GLN A 344 -40.52 -13.45 28.79
CA GLN A 344 -39.87 -12.78 29.92
C GLN A 344 -40.22 -11.28 29.98
N GLY A 345 -40.96 -10.77 29.00
CA GLY A 345 -41.34 -9.36 28.90
C GLY A 345 -40.29 -8.47 28.23
N ASP A 346 -39.23 -9.06 27.66
CA ASP A 346 -38.21 -8.32 26.93
C ASP A 346 -38.67 -8.01 25.50
N ASN A 347 -38.34 -6.82 25.01
CA ASN A 347 -38.64 -6.42 23.63
C ASN A 347 -37.52 -6.86 22.68
N TRP A 348 -37.88 -7.42 21.55
CA TRP A 348 -36.96 -7.91 20.51
C TRP A 348 -37.35 -7.36 19.15
N ALA A 349 -36.43 -6.64 18.51
CA ALA A 349 -36.61 -6.16 17.14
C ALA A 349 -36.04 -7.16 16.13
N THR A 350 -36.67 -7.29 14.97
CA THR A 350 -36.14 -8.07 13.85
C THR A 350 -35.99 -7.20 12.60
N VAL A 351 -34.75 -7.04 12.13
CA VAL A 351 -34.42 -6.25 10.91
C VAL A 351 -34.02 -7.19 9.78
N ARG A 352 -34.66 -7.06 8.62
CA ARG A 352 -34.29 -7.72 7.36
C ARG A 352 -33.31 -6.84 6.59
N PHE A 353 -32.17 -7.39 6.20
CA PHE A 353 -31.18 -6.64 5.45
C PHE A 353 -30.59 -7.43 4.31
N LEU A 354 -30.33 -6.74 3.20
CA LEU A 354 -29.69 -7.31 2.02
C LEU A 354 -28.20 -6.99 2.07
N ASN A 355 -27.35 -8.01 2.13
CA ASN A 355 -25.93 -7.82 1.88
C ASN A 355 -25.71 -7.61 0.38
N THR A 356 -25.24 -6.43 0.00
CA THR A 356 -25.01 -6.01 -1.39
C THR A 356 -23.80 -6.70 -2.01
N ASN A 357 -22.78 -7.05 -1.21
CA ASN A 357 -21.59 -7.78 -1.69
C ASN A 357 -21.95 -9.17 -2.26
N THR A 358 -22.92 -9.84 -1.64
CA THR A 358 -23.26 -11.25 -1.89
C THR A 358 -24.67 -11.44 -2.44
N ASN A 359 -25.48 -10.37 -2.49
CA ASN A 359 -26.89 -10.38 -2.81
C ASN A 359 -27.70 -11.38 -1.96
N LYS A 360 -27.41 -11.44 -0.65
CA LYS A 360 -28.05 -12.35 0.30
C LYS A 360 -28.87 -11.59 1.34
N LEU A 361 -30.13 -11.99 1.46
CA LEU A 361 -31.05 -11.51 2.49
C LEU A 361 -30.78 -12.23 3.81
N MET A 362 -30.68 -11.47 4.89
CA MET A 362 -30.47 -11.96 6.26
C MET A 362 -31.40 -11.23 7.22
N LEU A 363 -31.73 -11.89 8.34
CA LEU A 363 -32.50 -11.29 9.43
C LEU A 363 -31.60 -11.14 10.65
N SER A 364 -31.68 -9.99 11.32
CA SER A 364 -31.03 -9.74 12.61
C SER A 364 -32.09 -9.52 13.68
N ARG A 365 -32.18 -10.45 14.63
CA ARG A 365 -33.05 -10.35 15.80
C ARG A 365 -32.21 -9.99 17.04
N PHE A 366 -32.56 -8.91 17.73
CA PHE A 366 -31.78 -8.37 18.85
C PHE A 366 -32.69 -7.69 19.88
N LYS A 367 -32.21 -7.63 21.12
CA LYS A 367 -32.95 -7.03 22.24
C LYS A 367 -32.99 -5.50 22.10
N VAL A 368 -34.14 -4.91 22.39
CA VAL A 368 -34.35 -3.46 22.45
C VAL A 368 -34.99 -3.08 23.79
N ALA A 369 -34.69 -1.89 24.30
CA ALA A 369 -35.22 -1.40 25.56
C ALA A 369 -35.29 0.13 25.60
N GLY A 370 -35.99 0.66 26.59
CA GLY A 370 -36.13 2.11 26.84
C GLY A 370 -37.25 2.80 26.06
N GLU A 371 -37.40 4.10 26.29
CA GLU A 371 -38.36 4.97 25.60
C GLU A 371 -37.65 6.23 25.09
N PRO A 372 -37.45 6.40 23.76
CA PRO A 372 -37.82 5.47 22.70
C PRO A 372 -36.99 4.18 22.72
N LEU A 373 -37.53 3.10 22.16
CA LEU A 373 -36.82 1.82 22.04
C LEU A 373 -35.49 2.02 21.29
N ARG A 374 -34.43 1.45 21.84
CA ARG A 374 -33.06 1.41 21.31
C ARG A 374 -32.43 0.04 21.52
N TYR A 375 -31.39 -0.28 20.77
CA TYR A 375 -30.62 -1.50 20.97
C TYR A 375 -30.11 -1.61 22.42
N CYS A 376 -30.41 -2.73 23.06
CA CYS A 376 -29.93 -3.06 24.39
C CYS A 376 -28.75 -4.02 24.28
N HIS A 377 -27.55 -3.54 24.62
CA HIS A 377 -26.34 -4.37 24.57
C HIS A 377 -26.15 -5.25 25.81
N GLU A 378 -26.91 -5.02 26.87
CA GLU A 378 -26.79 -5.76 28.13
C GLU A 378 -27.50 -7.11 28.06
N GLY A 379 -26.84 -8.15 28.56
CA GLY A 379 -27.33 -9.52 28.58
C GLY A 379 -26.31 -10.46 29.22
N ASP A 380 -26.65 -11.74 29.25
CA ASP A 380 -25.92 -12.82 29.92
C ASP A 380 -25.21 -13.76 28.94
N TYR A 381 -25.32 -13.52 27.62
CA TYR A 381 -24.66 -14.36 26.63
C TYR A 381 -23.15 -14.11 26.60
N VAL A 382 -22.39 -15.20 26.76
CA VAL A 382 -20.92 -15.24 26.69
C VAL A 382 -20.51 -15.62 25.27
N MET A 383 -19.50 -14.93 24.73
CA MET A 383 -18.99 -15.21 23.40
C MET A 383 -17.46 -15.28 23.42
N ASP A 384 -16.91 -16.38 22.94
CA ASP A 384 -15.47 -16.58 22.85
C ASP A 384 -14.77 -15.44 22.10
N GLY A 385 -13.65 -14.97 22.66
CA GLY A 385 -12.88 -13.85 22.13
C GLY A 385 -13.39 -12.47 22.53
N VAL A 386 -14.46 -12.37 23.33
CA VAL A 386 -14.95 -11.09 23.89
C VAL A 386 -15.08 -11.20 25.42
N PRO A 387 -14.40 -10.34 26.20
CA PRO A 387 -14.54 -10.33 27.65
C PRO A 387 -15.95 -9.94 28.11
N GLY A 388 -16.47 -10.66 29.10
CA GLY A 388 -17.76 -10.37 29.74
C GLY A 388 -18.97 -10.99 29.05
N THR A 389 -20.15 -10.44 29.32
CA THR A 389 -21.43 -10.86 28.74
C THR A 389 -22.09 -9.72 27.98
N ALA A 390 -22.97 -10.04 27.04
CA ALA A 390 -23.77 -9.06 26.31
C ALA A 390 -25.10 -9.68 25.85
N SER A 391 -26.00 -8.86 25.32
CA SER A 391 -27.23 -9.35 24.69
C SER A 391 -26.91 -10.16 23.43
N GLN A 392 -27.57 -11.31 23.29
CA GLN A 392 -27.45 -12.15 22.10
C GLN A 392 -28.12 -11.46 20.90
N ILE A 393 -27.42 -11.47 19.78
CA ILE A 393 -27.93 -11.11 18.45
C ILE A 393 -28.00 -12.38 17.63
N THR A 394 -29.18 -12.66 17.08
CA THR A 394 -29.44 -13.84 16.26
C THR A 394 -29.52 -13.42 14.80
N MET A 395 -28.55 -13.86 14.02
CA MET A 395 -28.45 -13.59 12.60
C MET A 395 -28.91 -14.79 11.78
N SER A 396 -30.07 -14.71 11.15
CA SER A 396 -30.68 -15.82 10.40
C SER A 396 -30.45 -15.71 8.90
N PHE A 397 -29.91 -16.77 8.31
CA PHE A 397 -29.87 -16.99 6.87
C PHE A 397 -31.12 -17.79 6.50
N VAL A 398 -32.03 -17.17 5.75
CA VAL A 398 -33.33 -17.75 5.40
C VAL A 398 -33.20 -18.68 4.20
N ASP A 399 -33.90 -19.81 4.28
CA ASP A 399 -33.87 -20.90 3.29
C ASP A 399 -32.45 -21.23 2.78
N PRO A 400 -31.50 -21.53 3.68
CA PRO A 400 -30.09 -21.66 3.32
C PRO A 400 -29.79 -22.97 2.59
N ALA A 401 -30.76 -23.88 2.48
CA ALA A 401 -30.59 -25.20 1.88
C ALA A 401 -30.39 -25.13 0.37
N GLY A 402 -29.46 -25.93 -0.14
CA GLY A 402 -29.25 -26.11 -1.57
C GLY A 402 -28.62 -24.92 -2.27
N ALA A 403 -27.76 -24.16 -1.61
CA ALA A 403 -27.17 -22.93 -2.15
C ALA A 403 -26.44 -23.11 -3.50
N LYS A 404 -25.93 -24.32 -3.79
CA LYS A 404 -25.28 -24.68 -5.06
C LYS A 404 -25.92 -25.87 -5.76
N THR A 405 -26.59 -26.75 -5.02
CA THR A 405 -27.09 -28.04 -5.50
C THR A 405 -28.62 -28.11 -5.52
N GLY A 406 -29.31 -27.12 -4.96
CA GLY A 406 -30.77 -27.06 -4.85
C GLY A 406 -31.39 -27.92 -3.74
N LYS A 407 -30.61 -28.70 -2.98
CA LYS A 407 -31.09 -29.51 -1.84
C LYS A 407 -30.11 -29.48 -0.67
N ALA A 408 -30.62 -29.57 0.57
CA ALA A 408 -29.77 -29.69 1.76
C ALA A 408 -28.90 -30.96 1.72
N LEU A 409 -29.47 -32.09 1.25
CA LEU A 409 -28.77 -33.35 0.99
C LEU A 409 -28.78 -33.60 -0.53
N PRO A 410 -27.71 -33.24 -1.27
CA PRO A 410 -27.70 -33.30 -2.73
C PRO A 410 -27.92 -34.71 -3.28
N THR A 411 -27.41 -35.73 -2.58
CA THR A 411 -27.55 -37.15 -2.93
C THR A 411 -28.87 -37.77 -2.45
N GLY A 412 -29.59 -37.09 -1.55
CA GLY A 412 -30.74 -37.62 -0.83
C GLY A 412 -30.37 -38.54 0.35
N ASN A 413 -29.09 -38.88 0.52
CA ASN A 413 -28.62 -39.72 1.63
C ASN A 413 -27.99 -38.84 2.73
N PRO A 414 -28.22 -39.14 4.03
CA PRO A 414 -27.49 -38.48 5.11
C PRO A 414 -25.99 -38.80 5.12
N VAL A 415 -25.61 -39.99 4.65
CA VAL A 415 -24.22 -40.47 4.51
C VAL A 415 -24.08 -41.21 3.18
N ASP A 416 -23.01 -40.93 2.47
CA ASP A 416 -22.59 -41.64 1.26
C ASP A 416 -21.27 -42.36 1.47
N GLU A 417 -21.06 -43.46 0.75
CA GLU A 417 -19.76 -44.13 0.62
C GLU A 417 -19.03 -43.60 -0.61
N LEU A 418 -17.90 -42.92 -0.38
CA LEU A 418 -17.06 -42.33 -1.42
C LEU A 418 -15.93 -43.29 -1.77
N GLN A 419 -15.88 -43.75 -3.02
CA GLN A 419 -14.76 -44.51 -3.55
C GLN A 419 -13.61 -43.55 -3.94
N LEU A 420 -12.40 -43.86 -3.47
CA LEU A 420 -11.21 -43.07 -3.74
C LEU A 420 -10.35 -43.71 -4.84
N PRO A 421 -9.46 -42.95 -5.50
CA PRO A 421 -8.61 -43.46 -6.58
C PRO A 421 -7.67 -44.61 -6.17
N ASP A 422 -7.34 -44.72 -4.88
CA ASP A 422 -6.51 -45.79 -4.31
C ASP A 422 -7.30 -47.09 -4.03
N GLY A 423 -8.59 -47.13 -4.38
CA GLY A 423 -9.49 -48.27 -4.16
C GLY A 423 -10.08 -48.33 -2.75
N SER A 424 -9.70 -47.43 -1.84
CA SER A 424 -10.32 -47.33 -0.51
C SER A 424 -11.68 -46.64 -0.58
N THR A 425 -12.50 -46.86 0.46
CA THR A 425 -13.83 -46.24 0.60
C THR A 425 -13.88 -45.46 1.90
N VAL A 426 -14.47 -44.26 1.86
CA VAL A 426 -14.64 -43.38 3.03
C VAL A 426 -16.11 -42.97 3.14
N ARG A 427 -16.68 -43.07 4.34
CA ARG A 427 -18.03 -42.56 4.62
C ARG A 427 -17.98 -41.04 4.79
N ALA A 428 -18.88 -40.32 4.14
CA ALA A 428 -18.98 -38.88 4.23
C ALA A 428 -20.44 -38.41 4.22
N SER A 429 -20.77 -37.39 5.00
CA SER A 429 -22.02 -36.64 4.84
C SER A 429 -21.80 -35.50 3.85
N LEU A 430 -22.64 -35.44 2.81
CA LEU A 430 -22.59 -34.43 1.77
C LEU A 430 -23.76 -33.47 1.97
N VAL A 431 -23.48 -32.27 2.49
CA VAL A 431 -24.52 -31.32 2.90
C VAL A 431 -24.28 -29.98 2.21
N ASP A 432 -25.35 -29.36 1.72
CA ASP A 432 -25.32 -28.03 1.10
C ASP A 432 -26.31 -27.10 1.82
N VAL A 433 -25.82 -26.42 2.85
CA VAL A 433 -26.55 -25.39 3.57
C VAL A 433 -25.64 -24.16 3.71
N GLY A 434 -25.99 -23.07 3.04
CA GLY A 434 -25.15 -21.88 2.89
C GLY A 434 -23.98 -22.09 1.93
N ASN A 435 -23.17 -23.14 2.15
CA ASN A 435 -22.12 -23.57 1.22
C ASN A 435 -21.92 -25.10 1.29
N PRO A 436 -21.69 -25.79 0.15
CA PRO A 436 -21.45 -27.24 0.12
C PRO A 436 -20.25 -27.68 0.98
N GLY A 437 -20.47 -28.69 1.81
CA GLY A 437 -19.49 -29.32 2.69
C GLY A 437 -19.47 -30.85 2.57
N VAL A 438 -18.26 -31.41 2.54
CA VAL A 438 -17.97 -32.84 2.65
C VAL A 438 -17.50 -33.10 4.08
N PHE A 439 -18.35 -33.72 4.90
CA PHE A 439 -18.07 -33.96 6.32
C PHE A 439 -17.63 -35.40 6.53
N VAL A 440 -16.45 -35.60 7.13
CA VAL A 440 -15.88 -36.92 7.40
C VAL A 440 -15.42 -37.02 8.84
N SER A 441 -15.62 -38.18 9.48
CA SER A 441 -15.04 -38.45 10.81
C SER A 441 -13.53 -38.68 10.69
N THR A 442 -12.75 -38.12 11.61
CA THR A 442 -11.29 -38.33 11.64
C THR A 442 -10.91 -39.79 11.88
N GLU A 443 -11.75 -40.59 12.53
CA GLU A 443 -11.54 -42.04 12.68
C GLU A 443 -11.59 -42.78 11.34
N SER A 444 -12.42 -42.30 10.41
CA SER A 444 -12.56 -42.89 9.07
C SER A 444 -11.35 -42.64 8.17
N LEU A 445 -10.40 -41.81 8.61
CA LEU A 445 -9.16 -41.54 7.89
C LEU A 445 -8.09 -42.61 8.16
N GLY A 446 -8.27 -43.49 9.15
CA GLY A 446 -7.28 -44.54 9.46
C GLY A 446 -5.93 -44.00 9.95
N LEU A 447 -5.95 -42.84 10.62
CA LEU A 447 -4.78 -42.23 11.23
C LEU A 447 -4.61 -42.74 12.67
N GLY A 448 -3.38 -43.05 13.08
CA GLY A 448 -3.08 -43.57 14.43
C GLY A 448 -3.48 -42.60 15.54
N ASP A 449 -2.95 -41.37 15.50
CA ASP A 449 -3.28 -40.29 16.45
C ASP A 449 -4.09 -39.18 15.77
N HIS A 450 -5.34 -39.51 15.42
CA HIS A 450 -6.24 -38.60 14.72
C HIS A 450 -6.71 -37.42 15.59
N MET A 451 -6.57 -37.50 16.91
CA MET A 451 -6.94 -36.43 17.86
C MET A 451 -5.90 -35.31 17.93
N ALA A 452 -4.64 -35.61 17.59
CA ALA A 452 -3.54 -34.64 17.50
C ALA A 452 -3.55 -33.80 16.21
N LEU A 453 -4.52 -34.00 15.31
CA LEU A 453 -4.64 -33.19 14.10
C LEU A 453 -4.87 -31.71 14.45
N THR A 454 -3.94 -30.88 13.96
CA THR A 454 -3.98 -29.41 14.00
C THR A 454 -3.74 -28.88 12.60
N PRO A 455 -4.02 -27.59 12.30
CA PRO A 455 -3.68 -27.01 11.01
C PRO A 455 -2.21 -27.26 10.62
N ALA A 456 -1.27 -27.09 11.55
CA ALA A 456 0.15 -27.30 11.29
C ALA A 456 0.49 -28.76 10.94
N VAL A 457 -0.13 -29.73 11.64
CA VAL A 457 0.07 -31.16 11.36
C VAL A 457 -0.47 -31.53 9.98
N VAL A 458 -1.66 -31.07 9.62
CA VAL A 458 -2.24 -31.32 8.29
C VAL A 458 -1.40 -30.64 7.20
N GLU A 459 -0.91 -29.42 7.44
CA GLU A 459 -0.07 -28.72 6.46
C GLU A 459 1.27 -29.43 6.20
N ALA A 460 1.86 -30.03 7.24
CA ALA A 460 3.12 -30.76 7.13
C ALA A 460 2.96 -32.14 6.47
N ASP A 461 1.76 -32.72 6.44
CA ASP A 461 1.49 -34.05 5.90
C ASP A 461 0.92 -33.99 4.47
N ALA A 462 1.82 -34.07 3.49
CA ALA A 462 1.45 -34.07 2.07
C ALA A 462 0.58 -35.28 1.66
N ALA A 463 0.78 -36.45 2.28
CA ALA A 463 0.02 -37.65 1.96
C ALA A 463 -1.41 -37.54 2.47
N LEU A 464 -1.59 -37.03 3.69
CA LEU A 464 -2.91 -36.72 4.24
C LEU A 464 -3.62 -35.68 3.39
N LYS A 465 -2.97 -34.56 3.02
CA LYS A 465 -3.59 -33.54 2.15
C LYS A 465 -4.04 -34.10 0.81
N ALA A 466 -3.21 -34.92 0.16
CA ALA A 466 -3.59 -35.57 -1.10
C ALA A 466 -4.82 -36.48 -0.93
N ARG A 467 -4.90 -37.22 0.18
CA ARG A 467 -6.05 -38.06 0.49
C ARG A 467 -7.32 -37.26 0.79
N LEU A 468 -7.21 -36.17 1.56
CA LEU A 468 -8.33 -35.27 1.85
C LEU A 468 -8.85 -34.60 0.58
N GLU A 469 -7.96 -34.21 -0.34
CA GLU A 469 -8.35 -33.68 -1.64
C GLU A 469 -9.03 -34.74 -2.51
N ALA A 470 -8.58 -35.99 -2.49
CA ALA A 470 -9.25 -37.09 -3.17
C ALA A 470 -10.68 -37.31 -2.63
N ILE A 471 -10.86 -37.27 -1.30
CA ILE A 471 -12.18 -37.36 -0.65
C ILE A 471 -13.06 -36.18 -1.08
N ARG A 472 -12.53 -34.95 -1.04
CA ARG A 472 -13.26 -33.75 -1.46
C ARG A 472 -13.73 -33.86 -2.91
N ARG A 473 -12.86 -34.29 -3.83
CA ARG A 473 -13.19 -34.51 -5.25
C ARG A 473 -14.27 -35.56 -5.45
N ALA A 474 -14.17 -36.68 -4.73
CA ALA A 474 -15.20 -37.73 -4.77
C ALA A 474 -16.54 -37.20 -4.28
N GLY A 475 -16.55 -36.44 -3.17
CA GLY A 475 -17.74 -35.77 -2.65
C GLY A 475 -18.33 -34.76 -3.64
N ALA A 476 -17.48 -33.91 -4.25
CA ALA A 476 -17.89 -32.96 -5.28
C ALA A 476 -18.60 -33.64 -6.45
N SER A 477 -18.00 -34.69 -7.00
CA SER A 477 -18.58 -35.48 -8.09
C SER A 477 -19.92 -36.08 -7.68
N ARG A 478 -20.04 -36.57 -6.44
CA ARG A 478 -21.26 -37.19 -5.93
C ARG A 478 -22.38 -36.18 -5.70
N MET A 479 -22.03 -34.94 -5.34
CA MET A 479 -22.96 -33.81 -5.23
C MET A 479 -23.38 -33.22 -6.58
N GLY A 480 -22.81 -33.69 -7.70
CA GLY A 480 -23.04 -33.11 -9.03
C GLY A 480 -22.32 -31.77 -9.25
N LEU A 481 -21.27 -31.49 -8.46
CA LEU A 481 -20.42 -30.31 -8.57
C LEU A 481 -19.15 -30.65 -9.37
N ASP A 482 -18.49 -29.63 -9.92
CA ASP A 482 -17.20 -29.80 -10.61
C ASP A 482 -16.10 -30.22 -9.62
N PRO A 483 -15.50 -31.42 -9.74
CA PRO A 483 -14.43 -31.87 -8.86
C PRO A 483 -13.15 -31.04 -8.99
N GLN A 484 -12.91 -30.30 -10.07
CA GLN A 484 -11.69 -29.48 -10.21
C GLN A 484 -11.79 -28.15 -9.47
N THR A 485 -13.00 -27.70 -9.12
CA THR A 485 -13.21 -26.50 -8.34
C THR A 485 -12.83 -26.76 -6.88
N GLU A 486 -11.71 -26.17 -6.42
CA GLU A 486 -11.20 -26.40 -5.05
C GLU A 486 -11.94 -25.60 -3.96
N SER A 487 -12.65 -24.54 -4.35
CA SER A 487 -13.33 -23.64 -3.41
C SER A 487 -14.67 -24.20 -2.90
N VAL A 488 -15.27 -25.13 -3.66
CA VAL A 488 -16.57 -25.74 -3.41
C VAL A 488 -16.62 -27.16 -4.01
N PRO A 489 -17.07 -28.18 -3.26
CA PRO A 489 -17.36 -28.18 -1.83
C PRO A 489 -16.07 -28.12 -1.01
N LYS A 490 -16.17 -27.66 0.24
CA LYS A 490 -15.07 -27.72 1.21
C LYS A 490 -15.11 -29.04 1.97
N ILE A 491 -13.98 -29.53 2.46
CA ILE A 491 -13.92 -30.73 3.31
C ILE A 491 -13.74 -30.34 4.77
N VAL A 492 -14.46 -31.00 5.67
CA VAL A 492 -14.42 -30.78 7.11
C VAL A 492 -14.20 -32.10 7.82
N LEU A 493 -13.16 -32.14 8.64
CA LEU A 493 -12.87 -33.27 9.51
C LEU A 493 -13.59 -33.06 10.84
N LEU A 494 -14.36 -34.05 11.26
CA LEU A 494 -15.12 -34.05 12.50
C LEU A 494 -14.46 -35.00 13.50
N PHE A 495 -14.23 -34.53 14.71
CA PHE A 495 -13.58 -35.30 15.75
C PHE A 495 -14.63 -36.03 16.60
N PRO A 496 -14.44 -37.33 16.89
CA PRO A 496 -15.40 -38.11 17.69
C PRO A 496 -15.61 -37.59 19.11
N SER A 497 -14.56 -37.03 19.69
CA SER A 497 -14.64 -36.33 20.96
C SER A 497 -14.38 -34.85 20.74
N SER A 498 -15.26 -34.02 21.28
CA SER A 498 -15.09 -32.58 21.31
C SER A 498 -13.90 -32.14 22.18
N GLY A 499 -13.45 -32.99 23.11
CA GLY A 499 -12.34 -32.74 24.03
C GLY A 499 -12.66 -31.77 25.18
N SER A 500 -13.86 -31.20 25.20
CA SER A 500 -14.38 -30.32 26.26
C SER A 500 -15.89 -30.53 26.40
N ALA A 501 -16.41 -30.44 27.63
CA ALA A 501 -17.86 -30.54 27.88
C ALA A 501 -18.65 -29.36 27.27
N ASP A 502 -17.98 -28.22 27.05
CA ASP A 502 -18.59 -26.99 26.52
C ASP A 502 -18.61 -26.94 24.98
N ILE A 503 -18.08 -27.97 24.31
CA ILE A 503 -18.04 -28.07 22.85
C ILE A 503 -18.89 -29.27 22.45
N ASP A 504 -19.87 -29.04 21.58
CA ASP A 504 -20.73 -30.11 21.06
C ASP A 504 -20.05 -30.91 19.96
N ILE A 505 -19.37 -30.23 19.05
CA ILE A 505 -18.64 -30.87 17.95
C ILE A 505 -17.35 -30.12 17.66
N ARG A 506 -16.23 -30.85 17.58
CA ARG A 506 -14.94 -30.28 17.18
C ARG A 506 -14.70 -30.56 15.70
N CYS A 507 -14.16 -29.57 14.99
CA CYS A 507 -13.88 -29.67 13.55
C CYS A 507 -12.54 -29.06 13.14
N LEU A 508 -12.04 -29.50 11.98
CA LEU A 508 -10.95 -28.90 11.23
C LEU A 508 -11.36 -28.83 9.76
N ALA A 509 -11.49 -27.62 9.21
CA ALA A 509 -11.87 -27.42 7.82
C ALA A 509 -10.63 -27.26 6.91
N LEU A 510 -10.74 -27.72 5.66
CA LEU A 510 -9.80 -27.36 4.61
C LEU A 510 -10.52 -26.58 3.49
N SER A 511 -9.81 -25.65 2.89
CA SER A 511 -10.27 -24.83 1.77
C SER A 511 -9.09 -24.58 0.84
N MET A 512 -9.28 -24.75 -0.48
CA MET A 512 -8.20 -24.56 -1.47
C MET A 512 -6.93 -25.38 -1.13
N GLY A 513 -7.12 -26.63 -0.68
CA GLY A 513 -6.03 -27.51 -0.25
C GLY A 513 -5.32 -27.14 1.06
N GLN A 514 -5.74 -26.07 1.74
CA GLN A 514 -5.11 -25.58 2.97
C GLN A 514 -6.00 -25.77 4.20
N ALA A 515 -5.41 -26.18 5.31
CA ALA A 515 -6.04 -26.27 6.62
C ALA A 515 -6.37 -24.87 7.13
N HIS A 516 -7.66 -24.65 7.40
CA HIS A 516 -8.16 -23.38 7.87
C HIS A 516 -7.78 -23.20 9.35
N LYS A 517 -7.26 -22.02 9.71
CA LYS A 517 -6.85 -21.69 11.09
C LYS A 517 -8.04 -21.54 12.06
N ALA A 518 -9.24 -21.37 11.52
CA ALA A 518 -10.51 -21.35 12.24
C ALA A 518 -11.54 -22.23 11.50
N VAL A 519 -12.80 -21.82 11.38
CA VAL A 519 -13.78 -22.40 10.44
C VAL A 519 -14.40 -21.30 9.56
N PRO A 520 -14.54 -21.49 8.24
CA PRO A 520 -15.30 -20.56 7.40
C PRO A 520 -16.76 -20.50 7.86
N LEU A 521 -17.30 -19.30 8.00
CA LEU A 521 -18.61 -19.10 8.63
C LEU A 521 -19.77 -19.81 7.91
N THR A 522 -19.77 -19.79 6.57
CA THR A 522 -20.76 -20.52 5.76
C THR A 522 -20.66 -22.03 5.94
N LEU A 523 -19.47 -22.52 6.27
CA LEU A 523 -19.24 -23.94 6.54
C LEU A 523 -19.60 -24.31 7.98
N ALA A 524 -19.45 -23.39 8.93
CA ALA A 524 -19.96 -23.54 10.29
C ALA A 524 -21.49 -23.61 10.30
N LEU A 525 -22.18 -22.73 9.55
CA LEU A 525 -23.63 -22.81 9.30
C LEU A 525 -24.02 -24.17 8.71
N CYS A 526 -23.28 -24.63 7.70
CA CYS A 526 -23.49 -25.93 7.08
C CYS A 526 -23.33 -27.08 8.08
N LEU A 527 -22.30 -27.04 8.93
CA LEU A 527 -22.04 -28.04 9.97
C LEU A 527 -23.13 -28.03 11.05
N GLY A 528 -23.54 -26.86 11.54
CA GLY A 528 -24.63 -26.74 12.52
C GLY A 528 -25.93 -27.31 11.96
N ALA A 529 -26.27 -27.00 10.71
CA ALA A 529 -27.42 -27.58 10.04
C ALA A 529 -27.28 -29.10 9.84
N ALA A 530 -26.12 -29.57 9.38
CA ALA A 530 -25.83 -31.00 9.21
C ALA A 530 -26.03 -31.77 10.52
N SER A 531 -25.59 -31.19 11.65
CA SER A 531 -25.72 -31.81 12.96
C SER A 531 -27.16 -31.98 13.45
N GLN A 532 -28.12 -31.28 12.83
CA GLN A 532 -29.54 -31.39 13.10
C GLN A 532 -30.29 -32.24 12.08
N LEU A 533 -29.60 -32.70 11.01
CA LEU A 533 -30.18 -33.60 10.02
C LEU A 533 -29.95 -35.05 10.48
N PRO A 534 -31.02 -35.82 10.76
CA PRO A 534 -30.89 -37.17 11.31
C PRO A 534 -30.04 -38.11 10.43
N GLY A 535 -29.14 -38.84 11.08
CA GLY A 535 -28.30 -39.86 10.46
C GLY A 535 -27.10 -39.32 9.68
N THR A 536 -26.83 -38.01 9.69
CA THR A 536 -25.54 -37.49 9.21
C THR A 536 -24.43 -37.81 10.20
N ILE A 537 -23.17 -37.83 9.75
CA ILE A 537 -22.01 -38.02 10.63
C ILE A 537 -21.97 -36.94 11.73
N ALA A 538 -22.33 -35.70 11.41
CA ALA A 538 -22.36 -34.63 12.40
C ALA A 538 -23.43 -34.87 13.48
N ALA A 539 -24.63 -35.33 13.09
CA ALA A 539 -25.71 -35.65 14.03
C ALA A 539 -25.36 -36.84 14.92
N ASP A 540 -24.68 -37.86 14.36
CA ASP A 540 -24.23 -39.03 15.12
C ASP A 540 -23.13 -38.70 16.15
N LEU A 541 -22.34 -37.65 15.91
CA LEU A 541 -21.23 -37.24 16.79
C LEU A 541 -21.67 -36.33 17.94
N ILE A 542 -22.80 -35.63 17.82
CA ILE A 542 -23.32 -34.82 18.93
C ILE A 542 -24.04 -35.75 19.91
N ALA A 543 -23.52 -35.83 21.13
CA ALA A 543 -24.14 -36.61 22.19
C ALA A 543 -25.36 -35.88 22.79
N GLY A 544 -26.53 -36.51 22.80
CA GLY A 544 -27.71 -36.06 23.54
C GLY A 544 -28.96 -35.76 22.70
N GLU A 545 -29.93 -35.07 23.31
CA GLU A 545 -31.14 -34.61 22.63
C GLU A 545 -30.82 -33.50 21.61
N ALA A 546 -31.69 -33.32 20.62
CA ALA A 546 -31.57 -32.27 19.62
C ALA A 546 -31.48 -30.89 20.30
N LYS A 547 -30.32 -30.24 20.19
CA LYS A 547 -30.10 -28.88 20.71
C LYS A 547 -30.55 -27.86 19.68
N SER A 548 -31.17 -26.75 20.09
CA SER A 548 -31.48 -25.65 19.16
C SER A 548 -30.22 -24.92 18.67
N THR A 549 -29.17 -24.93 19.47
CA THR A 549 -27.86 -24.32 19.21
C THR A 549 -26.76 -25.36 19.39
N VAL A 550 -25.78 -25.34 18.49
CA VAL A 550 -24.61 -26.22 18.51
C VAL A 550 -23.35 -25.38 18.62
N THR A 551 -22.54 -25.67 19.63
CA THR A 551 -21.23 -25.04 19.84
C THR A 551 -20.14 -25.82 19.10
N ILE A 552 -19.62 -25.22 18.03
CA ILE A 552 -18.60 -25.81 17.16
C ILE A 552 -17.22 -25.37 17.61
N GLY A 553 -16.38 -26.30 18.05
CA GLY A 553 -14.97 -26.07 18.32
C GLY A 553 -14.14 -26.12 17.05
N HIS A 554 -13.32 -25.10 16.80
CA HIS A 554 -12.38 -25.01 15.69
C HIS A 554 -10.99 -24.57 16.20
N PRO A 555 -9.92 -24.56 15.37
CA PRO A 555 -8.55 -24.36 15.89
C PRO A 555 -8.24 -22.99 16.52
N SER A 556 -9.19 -22.05 16.48
CA SER A 556 -9.04 -20.69 17.03
C SER A 556 -10.05 -20.39 18.16
N GLY A 557 -10.86 -21.35 18.59
CA GLY A 557 -11.93 -21.13 19.59
C GLY A 557 -13.23 -21.85 19.23
N THR A 558 -14.36 -21.31 19.67
CA THR A 558 -15.69 -21.85 19.37
C THR A 558 -16.58 -20.90 18.57
N VAL A 559 -17.62 -21.46 17.94
CA VAL A 559 -18.69 -20.69 17.30
C VAL A 559 -20.04 -21.37 17.52
N ASP A 560 -21.02 -20.61 18.00
CA ASP A 560 -22.38 -21.09 18.20
C ASP A 560 -23.24 -20.91 16.95
N ILE A 561 -23.87 -22.01 16.52
CA ILE A 561 -24.74 -22.06 15.36
C ILE A 561 -26.13 -22.55 15.79
N GLY A 562 -27.14 -21.72 15.59
CA GLY A 562 -28.53 -22.13 15.72
C GLY A 562 -29.06 -22.72 14.41
N THR A 563 -30.02 -23.63 14.46
CA THR A 563 -30.74 -24.08 13.26
C THR A 563 -32.23 -24.21 13.58
N VAL A 564 -33.07 -23.61 12.74
CA VAL A 564 -34.52 -23.74 12.84
C VAL A 564 -35.00 -24.69 11.76
N ILE A 565 -35.55 -25.81 12.20
CA ILE A 565 -36.16 -26.82 11.32
C ILE A 565 -37.66 -26.80 11.55
N LYS A 566 -38.42 -26.66 10.46
CA LYS A 566 -39.88 -26.69 10.47
C LYS A 566 -40.37 -27.65 9.39
N ASP A 567 -41.28 -28.55 9.76
CA ASP A 567 -41.82 -29.58 8.86
C ASP A 567 -40.73 -30.40 8.13
N GLY A 568 -39.60 -30.65 8.81
CA GLY A 568 -38.46 -31.39 8.25
C GLY A 568 -37.60 -30.59 7.25
N LYS A 569 -37.92 -29.31 7.00
CA LYS A 569 -37.11 -28.40 6.17
C LYS A 569 -36.32 -27.44 7.07
N ILE A 570 -35.06 -27.18 6.70
CA ILE A 570 -34.27 -26.11 7.33
C ILE A 570 -34.86 -24.77 6.89
N GLU A 571 -35.54 -24.09 7.80
CA GLU A 571 -36.13 -22.77 7.58
C GLU A 571 -35.06 -21.69 7.66
N SER A 572 -34.19 -21.78 8.66
CA SER A 572 -33.03 -20.90 8.77
C SER A 572 -31.85 -21.55 9.47
N ALA A 573 -30.65 -21.10 9.11
CA ALA A 573 -29.42 -21.37 9.85
C ALA A 573 -28.97 -20.05 10.48
N GLN A 574 -28.59 -20.08 11.76
CA GLN A 574 -28.46 -18.90 12.59
C GLN A 574 -27.04 -18.78 13.13
N LEU A 575 -26.50 -17.57 13.08
CA LEU A 575 -25.28 -17.18 13.78
C LEU A 575 -25.64 -16.44 15.06
N LEU A 576 -25.08 -16.87 16.18
CA LEU A 576 -25.23 -16.17 17.45
C LEU A 576 -24.02 -15.27 17.67
N ARG A 577 -24.26 -13.99 17.89
CA ARG A 577 -23.22 -12.96 18.03
C ARG A 577 -23.63 -11.94 19.09
N THR A 578 -22.72 -11.02 19.39
CA THR A 578 -22.99 -9.86 20.21
C THR A 578 -22.44 -8.61 19.54
N ALA A 579 -23.00 -7.45 19.85
CA ALA A 579 -22.47 -6.17 19.37
C ALA A 579 -22.40 -5.13 20.49
N LYS A 580 -21.50 -4.16 20.35
CA LYS A 580 -21.41 -3.02 21.27
C LYS A 580 -20.95 -1.78 20.52
N VAL A 581 -21.70 -0.68 20.68
CA VAL A 581 -21.25 0.64 20.25
C VAL A 581 -20.12 1.09 21.17
N LEU A 582 -19.00 1.50 20.58
CA LEU A 582 -17.82 1.96 21.31
C LEU A 582 -17.72 3.49 21.28
N MET A 583 -18.03 4.10 20.14
CA MET A 583 -18.03 5.55 19.95
C MET A 583 -19.02 5.94 18.86
N THR A 584 -19.70 7.07 19.05
CA THR A 584 -20.54 7.73 18.04
C THR A 584 -20.05 9.16 17.85
N GLY A 585 -19.91 9.60 16.61
CA GLY A 585 -19.49 10.97 16.31
C GLY A 585 -19.16 11.15 14.85
N ASP A 586 -18.28 12.10 14.55
CA ASP A 586 -17.78 12.35 13.20
C ASP A 586 -16.36 11.81 13.05
N VAL A 587 -16.11 11.06 11.98
CA VAL A 587 -14.76 10.73 11.54
C VAL A 587 -14.28 11.83 10.63
N ARG A 588 -13.11 12.39 10.95
CA ARG A 588 -12.42 13.34 10.07
C ARG A 588 -11.51 12.56 9.16
N GLU A 589 -11.73 12.70 7.86
CA GLU A 589 -10.71 12.35 6.89
C GLU A 589 -9.81 13.56 6.67
N SER A 590 -8.51 13.33 6.53
CA SER A 590 -7.71 14.24 5.74
C SER A 590 -8.18 14.08 4.30
N GLN A 591 -8.64 15.17 3.68
CA GLN A 591 -8.64 15.22 2.22
C GLN A 591 -7.18 15.11 1.82
N TYR A 592 -6.73 13.88 1.62
CA TYR A 592 -5.63 13.66 0.72
C TYR A 592 -6.10 14.24 -0.60
N SER A 593 -5.57 15.42 -0.96
CA SER A 593 -5.38 15.72 -2.38
C SER A 593 -4.89 14.41 -2.99
N SER A 594 -5.54 13.97 -4.06
CA SER A 594 -5.29 12.70 -4.75
C SER A 594 -3.84 12.55 -5.26
N HIS A 595 -2.92 13.40 -4.80
CA HIS A 595 -1.53 13.57 -5.15
C HIS A 595 -0.57 13.03 -4.08
N CYS A 596 -1.04 12.63 -2.89
CA CYS A 596 -0.21 11.93 -1.91
C CYS A 596 -0.38 10.41 -2.00
N THR A 597 -0.22 9.87 -3.21
CA THR A 597 0.63 8.69 -3.30
C THR A 597 2.03 9.16 -2.94
N VAL A 598 2.50 8.87 -1.72
CA VAL A 598 3.94 8.71 -1.50
C VAL A 598 4.34 7.47 -2.30
N SER A 599 4.50 7.69 -3.60
CA SER A 599 5.25 6.84 -4.49
C SER A 599 6.70 7.01 -4.04
N CYS A 600 7.16 6.13 -3.15
CA CYS A 600 8.54 5.70 -3.30
C CYS A 600 8.70 5.26 -4.76
N PRO A 601 9.73 5.71 -5.48
CA PRO A 601 9.75 5.71 -6.94
C PRO A 601 9.59 4.30 -7.48
N VAL A 602 8.39 4.01 -7.97
CA VAL A 602 8.21 3.06 -9.06
C VAL A 602 8.20 3.93 -10.31
N PRO A 603 9.04 3.64 -11.33
CA PRO A 603 9.11 4.46 -12.53
C PRO A 603 7.74 4.56 -13.20
N ASN A 604 7.33 5.77 -13.58
CA ASN A 604 6.14 5.99 -14.39
C ASN A 604 6.21 5.17 -15.68
N SER A 605 5.07 4.57 -16.03
CA SER A 605 4.65 4.41 -17.42
C SER A 605 3.29 5.09 -17.58
N ASP A 606 3.29 6.12 -18.41
CA ASP A 606 2.33 7.23 -18.49
C ASP A 606 0.95 6.93 -19.15
N SER A 607 0.05 7.90 -18.95
CA SER A 607 -0.92 8.47 -19.92
C SER A 607 -2.05 7.62 -20.49
N HIS A 608 -3.28 8.17 -20.43
CA HIS A 608 -4.38 8.04 -21.41
C HIS A 608 -4.82 6.61 -21.83
N PRO A 609 -6.00 6.41 -22.49
CA PRO A 609 -6.71 5.14 -22.45
C PRO A 609 -6.08 4.13 -23.42
N HIS A 610 -5.02 3.46 -23.00
CA HIS A 610 -4.41 2.36 -23.75
C HIS A 610 -5.12 1.06 -23.40
N ALA A 611 -5.71 0.43 -24.43
CA ALA A 611 -6.13 -0.96 -24.37
C ALA A 611 -5.08 -1.79 -23.63
N ALA A 612 -5.47 -2.47 -22.54
CA ALA A 612 -4.58 -3.22 -21.67
C ALA A 612 -3.59 -4.04 -22.51
N LEU A 613 -2.32 -3.63 -22.51
CA LEU A 613 -1.26 -4.31 -23.25
C LEU A 613 -1.11 -5.72 -22.66
N ALA A 614 -1.43 -6.74 -23.46
CA ALA A 614 -1.30 -8.12 -23.07
C ALA A 614 0.17 -8.41 -22.68
N HIS A 615 0.39 -8.82 -21.44
CA HIS A 615 1.71 -9.25 -20.99
C HIS A 615 1.96 -10.73 -21.37
N PRO A 616 3.21 -11.17 -21.59
CA PRO A 616 3.52 -12.55 -22.00
C PRO A 616 3.47 -13.57 -20.85
N TYR A 617 3.31 -13.11 -19.60
CA TYR A 617 3.34 -13.97 -18.41
C TYR A 617 1.98 -14.63 -18.15
N TYR A 618 1.98 -15.85 -17.60
CA TYR A 618 0.75 -16.53 -17.23
C TYR A 618 0.34 -16.20 -15.80
N PRO A 619 -0.96 -16.01 -15.51
CA PRO A 619 -2.09 -16.10 -16.45
C PRO A 619 -2.22 -14.84 -17.32
N LEU A 620 -2.37 -15.02 -18.65
CA LEU A 620 -2.31 -13.95 -19.67
C LEU A 620 -3.37 -12.84 -19.54
N ASN A 621 -4.42 -13.10 -18.76
CA ASN A 621 -5.52 -12.19 -18.47
C ASN A 621 -5.36 -11.46 -17.13
N LEU A 622 -4.21 -11.61 -16.47
CA LEU A 622 -3.92 -10.87 -15.25
C LEU A 622 -3.76 -9.38 -15.59
N HIS A 623 -4.46 -8.51 -14.88
CA HIS A 623 -4.22 -7.08 -15.03
C HIS A 623 -2.95 -6.73 -14.24
N MET A 624 -1.86 -6.41 -14.94
CA MET A 624 -0.61 -5.93 -14.34
C MET A 624 -0.51 -4.41 -14.52
N PRO A 625 -1.04 -3.61 -13.57
CA PRO A 625 -0.93 -2.15 -13.64
C PRO A 625 0.56 -1.74 -13.64
N GLY A 626 0.94 -0.88 -14.59
CA GLY A 626 2.34 -0.44 -14.78
C GLY A 626 3.24 -1.45 -15.50
N PHE A 627 2.68 -2.47 -16.18
CA PHE A 627 3.48 -3.37 -17.00
C PHE A 627 4.08 -2.63 -18.21
N VAL A 628 5.38 -2.38 -18.15
CA VAL A 628 6.17 -1.90 -19.29
C VAL A 628 6.78 -3.11 -20.01
N PRO A 629 6.38 -3.41 -21.25
CA PRO A 629 7.02 -4.47 -22.03
C PRO A 629 8.49 -4.11 -22.26
N ASN A 630 9.39 -5.09 -22.11
CA ASN A 630 10.81 -4.88 -22.45
C ASN A 630 10.93 -4.57 -23.95
N GLU A 631 11.20 -3.31 -24.28
CA GLU A 631 11.27 -2.82 -25.67
C GLU A 631 12.49 -3.38 -26.42
N THR A 632 13.49 -3.89 -25.69
CA THR A 632 14.73 -4.40 -26.28
C THR A 632 14.68 -5.93 -26.37
N PRO A 633 14.68 -6.51 -27.58
CA PRO A 633 14.70 -7.96 -27.73
C PRO A 633 15.93 -8.60 -27.05
N VAL A 634 15.77 -9.78 -26.48
CA VAL A 634 16.87 -10.56 -25.86
C VAL A 634 18.05 -10.75 -26.83
N VAL A 635 17.77 -10.86 -28.13
CA VAL A 635 18.76 -10.99 -29.20
C VAL A 635 19.67 -9.75 -29.31
N GLN A 636 19.21 -8.57 -28.88
CA GLN A 636 20.02 -7.34 -28.83
C GLN A 636 20.70 -7.15 -27.47
N LEU A 637 20.02 -7.52 -26.38
CA LEU A 637 20.59 -7.43 -25.02
C LEU A 637 21.80 -8.34 -24.83
N LEU A 638 21.76 -9.57 -25.36
CA LEU A 638 22.84 -10.54 -25.20
C LEU A 638 24.18 -10.05 -25.81
N PRO A 639 24.22 -9.52 -27.05
CA PRO A 639 25.44 -8.90 -27.59
C PRO A 639 25.94 -7.73 -26.77
N VAL A 640 25.07 -6.80 -26.36
CA VAL A 640 25.47 -5.61 -25.59
C VAL A 640 26.09 -6.02 -24.25
N PHE A 641 25.41 -6.90 -23.51
CA PHE A 641 25.92 -7.46 -22.26
C PHE A 641 27.25 -8.21 -22.46
N SER A 642 27.35 -9.02 -23.52
CA SER A 642 28.57 -9.77 -23.85
C SER A 642 29.74 -8.86 -24.22
N ILE A 643 29.49 -7.74 -24.91
CA ILE A 643 30.52 -6.73 -25.25
C ILE A 643 30.99 -6.01 -23.99
N VAL A 644 30.06 -5.59 -23.12
CA VAL A 644 30.41 -4.90 -21.86
C VAL A 644 31.24 -5.82 -20.96
N ILE A 645 30.77 -7.04 -20.68
CA ILE A 645 31.54 -8.01 -19.87
C ILE A 645 32.85 -8.38 -20.57
N GLY A 646 32.80 -8.69 -21.86
CA GLY A 646 33.97 -9.05 -22.65
C GLY A 646 35.04 -7.96 -22.65
N SER A 647 34.65 -6.69 -22.69
CA SER A 647 35.57 -5.56 -22.61
C SER A 647 36.24 -5.45 -21.24
N VAL A 648 35.49 -5.61 -20.14
CA VAL A 648 36.05 -5.55 -18.77
C VAL A 648 36.99 -6.72 -18.50
N VAL A 649 36.57 -7.94 -18.83
CA VAL A 649 37.40 -9.15 -18.72
C VAL A 649 38.61 -9.04 -19.63
N GLY A 650 38.43 -8.57 -20.87
CA GLY A 650 39.50 -8.37 -21.84
C GLY A 650 40.55 -7.36 -21.39
N ILE A 651 40.13 -6.24 -20.77
CA ILE A 651 41.05 -5.25 -20.19
C ILE A 651 41.82 -5.86 -19.02
N ALA A 652 41.16 -6.59 -18.11
CA ALA A 652 41.82 -7.23 -16.97
C ALA A 652 42.84 -8.29 -17.41
N LEU A 653 42.46 -9.13 -18.37
CA LEU A 653 43.36 -10.12 -18.97
C LEU A 653 44.53 -9.44 -19.66
N ARG A 654 44.29 -8.42 -20.50
CA ARG A 654 45.34 -7.66 -21.17
C ARG A 654 46.32 -7.07 -20.15
N LEU A 655 45.83 -6.40 -19.12
CA LEU A 655 46.66 -5.82 -18.05
C LEU A 655 47.49 -6.90 -17.34
N SER A 656 46.89 -8.07 -17.07
CA SER A 656 47.61 -9.19 -16.45
C SER A 656 48.71 -9.74 -17.36
N PHE A 657 48.45 -9.91 -18.67
CA PHE A 657 49.43 -10.43 -19.63
C PHE A 657 50.52 -9.41 -19.98
N THR A 658 50.22 -8.11 -19.92
CA THR A 658 51.20 -7.03 -20.14
C THR A 658 51.96 -6.64 -18.87
N SER A 659 51.67 -7.30 -17.74
CA SER A 659 52.41 -7.05 -16.50
C SER A 659 53.88 -7.44 -16.69
N LYS A 660 54.80 -6.60 -16.19
CA LYS A 660 56.24 -6.87 -16.21
C LYS A 660 56.65 -8.00 -15.25
N LEU A 661 55.69 -8.57 -14.52
CA LEU A 661 55.87 -9.58 -13.48
C LEU A 661 55.44 -10.94 -14.04
N ALA A 662 56.21 -12.00 -13.74
CA ALA A 662 55.88 -13.36 -14.14
C ALA A 662 54.70 -13.90 -13.29
N LEU A 663 53.48 -13.69 -13.78
CA LEU A 663 52.25 -14.18 -13.16
C LEU A 663 51.98 -15.65 -13.53
N ARG A 664 51.34 -16.39 -12.63
CA ARG A 664 50.94 -17.78 -12.88
C ARG A 664 49.66 -17.81 -13.75
N PRO A 665 49.39 -18.90 -14.50
CA PRO A 665 48.13 -19.07 -15.23
C PRO A 665 46.87 -18.87 -14.36
N ILE A 666 46.91 -19.34 -13.12
CA ILE A 666 45.83 -19.15 -12.14
C ILE A 666 45.63 -17.68 -11.73
N ASP A 667 46.71 -16.88 -11.73
CA ASP A 667 46.65 -15.47 -11.38
C ASP A 667 45.99 -14.65 -12.52
N HIS A 668 46.25 -15.01 -13.78
CA HIS A 668 45.55 -14.41 -14.94
C HIS A 668 44.05 -14.73 -14.91
N PHE A 669 43.69 -15.97 -14.59
CA PHE A 669 42.31 -16.39 -14.44
C PHE A 669 41.62 -15.66 -13.27
N ALA A 670 42.29 -15.54 -12.12
CA ALA A 670 41.78 -14.80 -10.96
C ALA A 670 41.53 -13.32 -11.29
N ALA A 671 42.44 -12.67 -12.02
CA ALA A 671 42.26 -11.28 -12.45
C ALA A 671 41.02 -11.10 -13.35
N ALA A 672 40.77 -12.03 -14.27
CA ALA A 672 39.59 -12.01 -15.12
C ALA A 672 38.29 -12.22 -14.32
N TRP A 673 38.31 -13.18 -13.39
CA TRP A 673 37.16 -13.50 -12.53
C TRP A 673 36.75 -12.31 -11.66
N PHE A 674 37.68 -11.72 -10.92
CA PHE A 674 37.36 -10.58 -10.03
C PHE A 674 37.01 -9.30 -10.80
N ALA A 675 37.47 -9.14 -12.04
CA ALA A 675 37.05 -8.03 -12.90
C ALA A 675 35.59 -8.18 -13.36
N MET A 676 35.14 -9.41 -13.63
CA MET A 676 33.76 -9.72 -13.98
C MET A 676 32.79 -9.40 -12.82
N CYS A 677 33.19 -9.64 -11.57
CA CYS A 677 32.36 -9.40 -10.38
C CYS A 677 31.96 -7.92 -10.15
N LYS A 678 32.47 -6.97 -10.95
CA LYS A 678 32.17 -5.53 -10.84
C LYS A 678 30.82 -5.12 -11.43
N LEU A 679 30.22 -5.91 -12.32
CA LEU A 679 29.05 -5.50 -13.11
C LEU A 679 27.76 -6.17 -12.64
N ALA A 680 27.21 -5.68 -11.53
CA ALA A 680 25.80 -5.89 -11.18
C ALA A 680 25.18 -4.51 -10.88
N PRO A 681 24.37 -3.94 -11.79
CA PRO A 681 23.66 -2.70 -11.51
C PRO A 681 22.43 -2.99 -10.65
N ASN A 682 22.31 -2.22 -9.56
CA ASN A 682 21.11 -1.81 -8.83
C ASN A 682 19.87 -2.70 -8.96
N ALA A 683 19.71 -3.65 -8.03
CA ALA A 683 18.42 -4.19 -7.63
C ALA A 683 18.45 -4.53 -6.13
N THR A 684 17.27 -4.77 -5.59
CA THR A 684 16.84 -4.37 -4.25
C THR A 684 16.86 -5.58 -3.30
N CYS A 685 17.98 -5.83 -2.63
CA CYS A 685 18.04 -6.70 -1.44
C CYS A 685 19.26 -6.34 -0.57
N ILE A 686 19.14 -6.42 0.77
CA ILE A 686 20.17 -5.99 1.75
C ILE A 686 21.57 -6.59 1.48
N VAL A 687 21.62 -7.81 0.92
CA VAL A 687 22.87 -8.52 0.56
C VAL A 687 23.53 -7.94 -0.71
N GLU A 688 22.76 -7.44 -1.66
CA GLU A 688 23.27 -6.88 -2.93
C GLU A 688 23.92 -5.50 -2.72
N THR A 689 23.43 -4.73 -1.74
CA THR A 689 24.04 -3.45 -1.32
C THR A 689 25.45 -3.65 -0.75
N ILE A 690 25.64 -4.64 0.13
CA ILE A 690 26.96 -4.99 0.69
C ILE A 690 27.88 -5.51 -0.43
N THR A 691 27.35 -6.32 -1.34
CA THR A 691 28.10 -6.84 -2.49
C THR A 691 28.62 -5.70 -3.38
N THR A 692 27.79 -4.69 -3.64
CA THR A 692 28.12 -3.59 -4.54
C THR A 692 29.06 -2.57 -3.90
N LEU A 693 28.81 -2.19 -2.64
CA LEU A 693 29.57 -1.12 -1.96
C LEU A 693 30.85 -1.61 -1.27
N ALA A 694 30.90 -2.87 -0.83
CA ALA A 694 32.08 -3.43 -0.16
C ALA A 694 32.84 -4.43 -1.05
N TRP A 695 32.15 -5.42 -1.62
CA TRP A 695 32.83 -6.54 -2.31
C TRP A 695 33.28 -6.16 -3.74
N GLY A 696 32.55 -5.29 -4.43
CA GLY A 696 32.96 -4.74 -5.73
C GLY A 696 34.31 -4.00 -5.67
N PRO A 697 34.48 -2.99 -4.79
CA PRO A 697 35.76 -2.33 -4.60
C PRO A 697 36.88 -3.27 -4.14
N LEU A 698 36.60 -4.21 -3.23
CA LEU A 698 37.58 -5.22 -2.80
C LEU A 698 38.01 -6.17 -3.93
N SER A 699 37.10 -6.51 -4.85
CA SER A 699 37.43 -7.30 -6.03
C SER A 699 38.37 -6.54 -6.96
N LEU A 700 38.15 -5.24 -7.16
CA LEU A 700 39.07 -4.38 -7.93
C LEU A 700 40.44 -4.22 -7.26
N LEU A 701 40.47 -4.05 -5.93
CA LEU A 701 41.72 -4.03 -5.17
C LEU A 701 42.46 -5.37 -5.29
N THR A 702 41.74 -6.48 -5.36
CA THR A 702 42.32 -7.81 -5.60
C THR A 702 42.89 -7.92 -7.01
N VAL A 703 42.17 -7.47 -8.05
CA VAL A 703 42.69 -7.42 -9.44
C VAL A 703 43.96 -6.56 -9.50
N ARG A 704 43.94 -5.36 -8.89
CA ARG A 704 45.12 -4.49 -8.80
C ARG A 704 46.27 -5.21 -8.09
N GLY A 705 46.00 -5.84 -6.95
CA GLY A 705 46.99 -6.62 -6.20
C GLY A 705 47.59 -7.76 -7.02
N ILE A 706 46.78 -8.43 -7.87
CA ILE A 706 47.25 -9.46 -8.78
C ILE A 706 48.14 -8.87 -9.88
N VAL A 707 47.70 -7.83 -10.57
CA VAL A 707 48.44 -7.19 -11.67
C VAL A 707 49.80 -6.66 -11.23
N PHE A 708 49.87 -6.08 -10.02
CA PHE A 708 51.11 -5.56 -9.43
C PHE A 708 51.87 -6.59 -8.57
N ASN A 709 51.44 -7.85 -8.54
CA ASN A 709 52.00 -8.93 -7.72
C ASN A 709 52.21 -8.54 -6.24
N ALA A 710 51.25 -7.82 -5.67
CA ALA A 710 51.28 -7.38 -4.27
C ALA A 710 51.05 -8.57 -3.34
N ARG A 711 51.81 -8.67 -2.24
CA ARG A 711 51.66 -9.75 -1.25
C ARG A 711 50.29 -9.73 -0.55
N SER A 712 49.73 -8.54 -0.35
CA SER A 712 48.39 -8.32 0.21
C SER A 712 47.26 -8.89 -0.65
N ARG A 713 47.52 -9.25 -1.92
CA ARG A 713 46.52 -9.84 -2.82
C ARG A 713 45.89 -11.11 -2.24
N HIS A 714 46.68 -11.93 -1.53
CA HIS A 714 46.18 -13.18 -0.96
C HIS A 714 45.22 -12.93 0.21
N VAL A 715 45.41 -11.84 0.96
CA VAL A 715 44.49 -11.43 2.02
C VAL A 715 43.17 -10.94 1.43
N THR A 716 43.21 -10.05 0.44
CA THR A 716 41.99 -9.53 -0.19
C THR A 716 41.26 -10.62 -0.98
N GLN A 717 42.00 -11.53 -1.63
CA GLN A 717 41.45 -12.69 -2.33
C GLN A 717 40.74 -13.65 -1.36
N VAL A 718 41.31 -13.94 -0.19
CA VAL A 718 40.66 -14.77 0.84
C VAL A 718 39.34 -14.13 1.30
N ILE A 719 39.36 -12.83 1.63
CA ILE A 719 38.17 -12.10 2.10
C ILE A 719 37.05 -12.15 1.06
N VAL A 720 37.35 -11.82 -0.19
CA VAL A 720 36.35 -11.80 -1.26
C VAL A 720 35.84 -13.20 -1.58
N CYS A 721 36.71 -14.22 -1.58
CA CYS A 721 36.28 -15.59 -1.84
C CYS A 721 35.35 -16.13 -0.74
N VAL A 722 35.65 -15.85 0.53
CA VAL A 722 34.78 -16.24 1.65
C VAL A 722 33.43 -15.52 1.56
N ALA A 723 33.44 -14.23 1.21
CA ALA A 723 32.20 -13.47 1.01
C ALA A 723 31.33 -14.05 -0.12
N HIS A 724 31.92 -14.43 -1.26
CA HIS A 724 31.19 -15.10 -2.35
C HIS A 724 30.59 -16.45 -1.91
N LEU A 725 31.38 -17.27 -1.21
CA LEU A 725 30.90 -18.56 -0.70
C LEU A 725 29.74 -18.39 0.29
N TYR A 726 29.84 -17.38 1.18
CA TYR A 726 28.77 -17.04 2.11
C TYR A 726 27.51 -16.56 1.38
N GLY A 727 27.65 -15.67 0.40
CA GLY A 727 26.53 -15.14 -0.38
C GLY A 727 25.77 -16.25 -1.12
N VAL A 728 26.49 -17.16 -1.79
CA VAL A 728 25.86 -18.28 -2.51
C VAL A 728 25.30 -19.32 -1.54
N ALA A 729 25.95 -19.55 -0.39
CA ALA A 729 25.41 -20.43 0.64
C ALA A 729 24.10 -19.89 1.20
N LEU A 730 24.01 -18.58 1.50
CA LEU A 730 22.76 -17.94 1.89
C LEU A 730 21.72 -18.04 0.78
N TYR A 731 22.10 -17.74 -0.47
CA TYR A 731 21.21 -17.83 -1.62
C TYR A 731 20.57 -19.22 -1.71
N TYR A 732 21.36 -20.30 -1.67
CA TYR A 732 20.83 -21.67 -1.68
C TYR A 732 20.07 -22.03 -0.40
N LEU A 733 20.53 -21.56 0.75
CA LEU A 733 19.94 -21.89 2.05
C LEU A 733 18.55 -21.27 2.20
N THR A 734 18.31 -20.05 1.74
CA THR A 734 17.00 -19.41 1.84
C THR A 734 15.94 -20.21 1.09
N ASN A 735 16.21 -20.57 -0.17
CA ASN A 735 15.27 -21.39 -0.95
C ASN A 735 15.16 -22.83 -0.41
N TRP A 736 16.26 -23.40 0.09
CA TRP A 736 16.22 -24.73 0.72
C TRP A 736 15.39 -24.73 2.01
N VAL A 737 15.55 -23.70 2.85
CA VAL A 737 14.78 -23.50 4.09
C VAL A 737 13.32 -23.22 3.76
N GLU A 738 13.03 -22.36 2.78
CA GLU A 738 11.65 -22.08 2.37
C GLU A 738 10.96 -23.31 1.79
N GLY A 739 11.63 -24.06 0.92
CA GLY A 739 11.12 -25.31 0.39
C GLY A 739 10.91 -26.38 1.47
N ARG A 740 11.75 -26.41 2.51
CA ARG A 740 11.69 -27.41 3.59
C ARG A 740 10.76 -27.05 4.75
N LEU A 741 10.61 -25.76 5.07
CA LEU A 741 9.75 -25.27 6.15
C LEU A 741 8.35 -24.85 5.67
N TYR A 742 8.25 -24.26 4.48
CA TYR A 742 6.99 -23.70 3.98
C TYR A 742 6.41 -24.49 2.78
N GLY A 743 7.16 -25.44 2.22
CA GLY A 743 6.70 -26.29 1.12
C GLY A 743 6.37 -25.53 -0.17
N VAL A 744 6.83 -24.29 -0.29
CA VAL A 744 6.54 -23.41 -1.43
C VAL A 744 7.55 -23.69 -2.55
N VAL A 745 7.07 -23.94 -3.76
CA VAL A 745 7.88 -24.14 -4.96
C VAL A 745 7.57 -23.04 -5.96
N TYR A 746 8.52 -22.14 -6.18
CA TYR A 746 8.33 -20.91 -6.96
C TYR A 746 8.52 -21.08 -8.48
N SER A 747 8.67 -22.31 -9.01
CA SER A 747 9.01 -22.51 -10.43
C SER A 747 8.50 -23.84 -11.00
N ARG A 748 8.22 -23.87 -12.32
CA ARG A 748 7.86 -25.08 -13.09
C ARG A 748 8.48 -25.07 -14.49
N PRO A 749 8.97 -26.20 -15.03
CA PRO A 749 9.13 -27.50 -14.36
C PRO A 749 10.25 -27.47 -13.30
N GLU A 750 9.98 -28.11 -12.18
CA GLU A 750 10.71 -27.98 -10.91
C GLU A 750 12.18 -28.41 -11.05
N PHE A 751 12.44 -29.49 -11.80
CA PHE A 751 13.79 -30.02 -11.96
C PHE A 751 14.71 -29.08 -12.76
N LEU A 752 14.25 -28.57 -13.90
CA LEU A 752 15.08 -27.76 -14.78
C LEU A 752 15.39 -26.40 -14.16
N TYR A 753 14.39 -25.76 -13.57
CA TYR A 753 14.62 -24.49 -12.92
C TYR A 753 15.51 -24.64 -11.68
N TYR A 754 15.24 -25.63 -10.82
CA TYR A 754 16.02 -25.78 -9.59
C TYR A 754 17.44 -26.29 -9.83
N TRP A 755 17.62 -27.39 -10.57
CA TRP A 755 18.94 -28.00 -10.70
C TRP A 755 19.80 -27.40 -11.79
N VAL A 756 19.21 -27.01 -12.94
CA VAL A 756 19.98 -26.50 -14.07
C VAL A 756 20.21 -25.01 -13.95
N TYR A 757 19.15 -24.22 -13.76
CA TYR A 757 19.27 -22.77 -13.63
C TYR A 757 19.75 -22.36 -12.24
N TYR A 758 18.99 -22.69 -11.21
CA TYR A 758 19.19 -22.17 -9.87
C TYR A 758 20.47 -22.70 -9.22
N VAL A 759 20.74 -24.02 -9.27
CA VAL A 759 22.00 -24.60 -8.78
C VAL A 759 23.09 -24.57 -9.85
N GLY A 760 22.79 -25.00 -11.09
CA GLY A 760 23.80 -25.18 -12.13
C GLY A 760 24.46 -23.88 -12.59
N PHE A 761 23.68 -22.85 -12.95
CA PHE A 761 24.26 -21.57 -13.40
C PHE A 761 24.89 -20.75 -12.27
N ASN A 762 24.56 -21.05 -11.00
CA ASN A 762 25.22 -20.42 -9.86
C ASN A 762 26.42 -21.23 -9.32
N ALA A 763 26.62 -22.48 -9.74
CA ALA A 763 27.75 -23.32 -9.31
C ALA A 763 29.15 -22.69 -9.53
N PRO A 764 29.43 -21.92 -10.61
CA PRO A 764 30.73 -21.23 -10.76
C PRO A 764 31.08 -20.32 -9.58
N TRP A 765 30.09 -19.69 -8.95
CA TRP A 765 30.26 -18.82 -7.78
C TRP A 765 30.60 -19.60 -6.48
N VAL A 766 30.50 -20.92 -6.51
CA VAL A 766 31.03 -21.80 -5.45
C VAL A 766 32.41 -22.32 -5.84
N VAL A 767 32.52 -22.91 -7.03
CA VAL A 767 33.71 -23.64 -7.45
C VAL A 767 34.92 -22.72 -7.61
N VAL A 768 34.78 -21.59 -8.29
CA VAL A 768 35.91 -20.70 -8.56
C VAL A 768 36.44 -20.05 -7.28
N PRO A 769 35.59 -19.45 -6.41
CA PRO A 769 36.06 -18.93 -5.13
C PRO A 769 36.68 -19.99 -4.22
N ALA A 770 36.15 -21.22 -4.18
CA ALA A 770 36.74 -22.30 -3.38
C ALA A 770 38.16 -22.67 -3.85
N VAL A 771 38.38 -22.77 -5.16
CA VAL A 771 39.71 -23.06 -5.74
C VAL A 771 40.69 -21.91 -5.48
N LEU A 772 40.26 -20.66 -5.69
CA LEU A 772 41.10 -19.47 -5.46
C LEU A 772 41.41 -19.25 -3.97
N LEU A 773 40.47 -19.60 -3.09
CA LEU A 773 40.65 -19.59 -1.65
C LEU A 773 41.70 -20.64 -1.24
N TRP A 774 41.59 -21.87 -1.76
CA TRP A 774 42.55 -22.94 -1.49
C TRP A 774 43.97 -22.59 -1.96
N ASP A 775 44.12 -22.01 -3.16
CA ASP A 775 45.43 -21.56 -3.65
C ASP A 775 46.03 -20.46 -2.77
N SER A 776 45.24 -19.42 -2.43
CA SER A 776 45.75 -18.34 -1.57
C SER A 776 46.09 -18.83 -0.16
N TRP A 777 45.28 -19.72 0.41
CA TRP A 777 45.57 -20.35 1.70
C TRP A 777 46.89 -21.12 1.66
N GLY A 778 47.09 -21.97 0.64
CA GLY A 778 48.32 -22.75 0.49
C GLY A 778 49.57 -21.89 0.25
N GLN A 779 49.45 -20.74 -0.41
CA GLN A 779 50.56 -19.81 -0.59
C GLN A 779 50.94 -19.08 0.69
N ILE A 780 49.94 -18.71 1.51
CA ILE A 780 50.16 -18.13 2.83
C ILE A 780 50.87 -19.14 3.74
N ASP A 781 50.39 -20.39 3.78
CA ASP A 781 50.95 -21.47 4.61
C ASP A 781 52.42 -21.78 4.24
N LYS A 782 52.74 -21.87 2.94
CA LYS A 782 54.12 -22.04 2.47
C LYS A 782 55.03 -20.89 2.88
N ALA A 783 54.53 -19.65 2.83
CA ALA A 783 55.31 -18.48 3.23
C ALA A 783 55.66 -18.53 4.73
N PHE A 784 54.71 -18.90 5.59
CA PHE A 784 54.97 -19.10 7.01
C PHE A 784 55.91 -20.28 7.29
N SER A 785 55.76 -21.39 6.57
CA SER A 785 56.67 -22.54 6.70
C SER A 785 58.12 -22.19 6.37
N VAL A 786 58.36 -21.39 5.32
CA VAL A 786 59.70 -20.91 4.96
C VAL A 786 60.26 -19.94 6.00
N LEU A 787 59.43 -19.08 6.58
CA LEU A 787 59.83 -18.20 7.69
C LEU A 787 60.22 -19.01 8.93
N GLU A 788 59.46 -20.03 9.30
CA GLU A 788 59.82 -20.92 10.41
C GLU A 788 61.11 -21.69 10.17
N GLU A 789 61.33 -22.18 8.95
CA GLU A 789 62.59 -22.85 8.61
C GLU A 789 63.78 -21.89 8.66
N LYS A 790 63.59 -20.64 8.23
CA LYS A 790 64.60 -19.60 8.31
C LYS A 790 64.93 -19.27 9.78
N ASP A 791 63.93 -19.08 10.62
CA ASP A 791 64.10 -18.86 12.07
C ASP A 791 64.80 -20.05 12.74
N LYS A 792 64.48 -21.28 12.33
CA LYS A 792 65.13 -22.51 12.82
C LYS A 792 66.59 -22.61 12.37
N ARG A 793 66.95 -22.09 11.19
CA ARG A 793 68.33 -22.03 10.70
C ARG A 793 69.13 -20.91 11.38
N GLU A 794 68.55 -19.73 11.55
CA GLU A 794 69.16 -18.60 12.29
C GLU A 794 69.36 -18.93 13.78
N LYS A 795 68.54 -19.81 14.36
CA LYS A 795 68.77 -20.35 15.72
C LYS A 795 69.78 -21.50 15.80
N LYS A 796 70.19 -22.08 14.67
CA LYS A 796 71.13 -23.22 14.59
C LYS A 796 72.57 -22.84 14.21
N ASP A 797 72.77 -21.69 13.56
CA ASP A 797 74.09 -21.05 13.42
C ASP A 797 74.15 -19.84 14.36
N PRO A 798 74.71 -19.99 15.58
CA PRO A 798 74.88 -18.88 16.52
C PRO A 798 75.97 -17.88 16.11
#